data_AF-A0AAP0CLI7-F1
#
_entry.id   AF-A0AAP0CLI7-F1
#
_cell.length_a   1.000
_cell.length_b   1.000
_cell.length_c   1.000
_cell.angle_alpha   90.00
_cell.angle_beta   90.00
_cell.angle_gamma   90.00
#
_symmetry.space_group_name_H-M   'P 1'
#
loop_
_entity.id
_entity.type
_entity.pdbx_description
1 polymer ?
#
loop_
_entity_poly.entity_id
_entity_poly.type
_entity_poly.pdbx_seq_one_letter_code
_entity_poly.pdbx_strand_id
1 'polypeptide(L)'
;MINWIQLEPAIVPSKPFDKYGCWSGSATILPGNKPVILYTGITAKRPKPGYQVQNYAIPANYSDPFLKEWVKPDDNPIVKPTYENVSSFRDPTTAWFNNGHWKMIVGSKHNHRGIAYLYRSRDFVKWTKAKHTLHDKSDTGMWECPDFYPVSTCGTNGMETSTLEGGIKHVLKVSLDATRFEYYTIGTYNTVKDKYVPDNTSVDCWAGLRYDYGNFYASKTFFDPSQNRRILWGWANESSTALEDITKGWAGIQLIPRMIWLHPSGKQLVQWPIHELESLRGDRLYQNDVTLSKGEMLEVNGITVAQADVEVTFTFSSLDEAEIFDPQWSKLPPENLAMEICGIKGTKQGGLGPFGVLTLASKKLEEYTPVFFRVFRTWDNKHKILMCSDATPSSLNQDVYKPSFGGFVDVDLAKKKLSLRILIDHSVVESFGEGGMTVITSRVYPTLAVGRNVHLHLFNNGTETITVEKMNVWSMSSPHDLFLNSKLNQKPFDNPKNFHHRRCFDTLLPPPFRRKHRTFCRLRRRLRRLHFLLEAICRQLSRKRNGMSFVLEVPVNLFGCQQSQHNLVSYSRKQRCLFSMSAKLNTPSIQSLDEKHLAHSNAVVLPIMVNSCMGKMGQAVVEAGVSAGLHIVPASFGIQKDAGKTIQVGGKDIQVHGPSDREATLASILEEYPNLIVVDFTVPNAVNDNAKLYCNAGVPFVMGTTGGDRDLLYKTVDDTKLYAVISPQMGKQVVAFLAAMEIMAKQFPGAFSGYTLEVTESHQATKLDTSGTAKAVISCFQELGVAFDLDQIQLIRDPKQQIETLGVPEEHLNGHAFHTYRLKSPDGTVSFEFQHNVCGRSIYAEGAIDAALFLSKKIQSKADKKIYDMIDVLREGSMR
;
A
#
# COMPACT_ATOMS: atom_id res chain seq x y z
N MET A 1 21.00 16.15 -0.21
CA MET A 1 19.91 15.21 0.15
C MET A 1 18.54 15.91 0.03
N ILE A 2 18.33 16.66 -1.06
CA ILE A 2 17.10 17.45 -1.29
C ILE A 2 16.65 17.25 -2.74
N ASN A 3 17.54 17.53 -3.68
CA ASN A 3 17.34 17.22 -5.10
C ASN A 3 17.79 15.78 -5.37
N TRP A 4 16.95 15.01 -6.07
CA TRP A 4 17.18 13.60 -6.35
C TRP A 4 17.33 13.36 -7.85
N ILE A 5 18.18 12.39 -8.20
CA ILE A 5 18.29 11.88 -9.57
C ILE A 5 17.64 10.51 -9.56
N GLN A 6 16.56 10.33 -10.30
CA GLN A 6 15.94 9.03 -10.45
C GLN A 6 16.86 8.12 -11.29
N LEU A 7 17.12 6.93 -10.78
CA LEU A 7 17.90 5.88 -11.44
C LEU A 7 17.05 4.62 -11.59
N GLU A 8 17.52 3.70 -12.43
CA GLU A 8 16.95 2.37 -12.54
C GLU A 8 17.05 1.62 -11.19
N PRO A 9 16.12 0.68 -10.91
CA PRO A 9 16.18 -0.14 -9.70
C PRO A 9 17.52 -0.86 -9.54
N ALA A 10 18.25 -0.57 -8.47
CA ALA A 10 19.58 -1.14 -8.20
C ALA A 10 19.55 -2.65 -7.89
N ILE A 11 18.51 -3.12 -7.17
CA ILE A 11 18.35 -4.51 -6.77
C ILE A 11 16.91 -4.94 -7.11
N VAL A 12 16.80 -5.95 -7.97
CA VAL A 12 15.53 -6.58 -8.37
C VAL A 12 15.62 -8.10 -8.25
N PRO A 13 14.50 -8.83 -8.13
CA PRO A 13 14.51 -10.29 -8.16
C PRO A 13 15.20 -10.82 -9.43
N SER A 14 16.28 -11.59 -9.26
CA SER A 14 16.97 -12.17 -10.42
C SER A 14 17.71 -13.48 -10.15
N LYS A 15 17.77 -13.93 -8.89
CA LYS A 15 18.43 -15.18 -8.51
C LYS A 15 17.52 -16.00 -7.57
N PRO A 16 17.76 -17.32 -7.39
CA PRO A 16 16.90 -18.17 -6.56
C PRO A 16 16.69 -17.66 -5.12
N PHE A 17 17.70 -17.01 -4.54
CA PHE A 17 17.67 -16.50 -3.17
C PHE A 17 16.85 -15.22 -2.98
N ASP A 18 16.38 -14.60 -4.06
CA ASP A 18 15.50 -13.42 -4.02
C ASP A 18 14.38 -13.45 -5.07
N LYS A 19 14.10 -14.64 -5.60
CA LYS A 19 13.18 -14.88 -6.73
C LYS A 19 11.81 -14.24 -6.58
N TYR A 20 11.29 -14.16 -5.36
CA TYR A 20 9.96 -13.65 -5.08
C TYR A 20 9.94 -12.27 -4.43
N GLY A 21 11.10 -11.64 -4.23
CA GLY A 21 11.18 -10.30 -3.65
C GLY A 21 12.56 -9.95 -3.11
N CYS A 22 12.95 -8.70 -3.30
CA CYS A 22 14.07 -8.05 -2.64
C CYS A 22 13.48 -7.06 -1.63
N TRP A 23 13.46 -7.45 -0.36
CA TRP A 23 12.94 -6.64 0.75
C TRP A 23 14.06 -5.77 1.34
N SER A 24 13.71 -5.04 2.40
CA SER A 24 14.55 -4.05 3.05
C SER A 24 15.92 -4.57 3.48
N GLY A 25 16.83 -3.62 3.62
CA GLY A 25 18.24 -3.87 3.90
C GLY A 25 18.96 -2.59 4.28
N SER A 26 20.26 -2.70 4.49
CA SER A 26 21.12 -1.56 4.89
C SER A 26 22.45 -1.63 4.16
N ALA A 27 23.06 -0.46 3.94
CA ALA A 27 24.40 -0.36 3.37
C ALA A 27 25.46 -0.27 4.48
N THR A 28 26.58 -0.96 4.29
CA THR A 28 27.78 -0.85 5.13
C THR A 28 28.95 -0.44 4.24
N ILE A 29 29.72 0.57 4.66
CA ILE A 29 30.96 0.95 3.97
C ILE A 29 32.12 0.18 4.58
N LEU A 30 32.65 -0.80 3.85
CA LEU A 30 33.82 -1.56 4.28
C LEU A 30 35.12 -0.74 4.10
N PRO A 31 36.20 -1.10 4.85
CA PRO A 31 37.51 -0.49 4.67
C PRO A 31 37.95 -0.41 3.20
N GLY A 32 38.50 0.74 2.83
CA GLY A 32 38.86 1.05 1.43
C GLY A 32 37.70 1.56 0.58
N ASN A 33 36.67 2.17 1.19
CA ASN A 33 35.51 2.78 0.52
C ASN A 33 34.73 1.81 -0.36
N LYS A 34 34.46 0.62 0.18
CA LYS A 34 33.71 -0.43 -0.54
C LYS A 34 32.32 -0.59 0.06
N PRO A 35 31.29 0.10 -0.47
CA PRO A 35 29.91 -0.13 -0.04
C PRO A 35 29.48 -1.56 -0.37
N VAL A 36 28.74 -2.15 0.57
CA VAL A 36 28.05 -3.44 0.42
C VAL A 36 26.64 -3.26 0.97
N ILE A 37 25.63 -3.77 0.26
CA ILE A 37 24.25 -3.80 0.73
C ILE A 37 23.96 -5.18 1.29
N LEU A 38 23.47 -5.25 2.53
CA LEU A 38 22.84 -6.42 3.12
C LEU A 38 21.33 -6.27 2.97
N TYR A 39 20.61 -7.28 2.49
CA TYR A 39 19.16 -7.19 2.29
C TYR A 39 18.45 -8.53 2.45
N THR A 40 17.14 -8.51 2.69
CA THR A 40 16.34 -9.72 2.77
C THR A 40 15.82 -10.13 1.39
N GLY A 41 16.06 -11.38 0.98
CA GLY A 41 15.45 -11.98 -0.21
C GLY A 41 14.36 -12.97 0.14
N ILE A 42 13.40 -13.14 -0.77
CA ILE A 42 12.31 -14.11 -0.63
C ILE A 42 12.51 -15.28 -1.59
N THR A 43 12.73 -16.47 -1.02
CA THR A 43 13.01 -17.69 -1.80
C THR A 43 11.75 -18.50 -2.13
N ALA A 44 10.67 -18.34 -1.35
CA ALA A 44 9.38 -18.96 -1.58
C ALA A 44 8.23 -18.06 -1.10
N LYS A 45 7.09 -18.05 -1.81
CA LYS A 45 5.89 -17.27 -1.43
C LYS A 45 5.18 -17.81 -0.17
N ARG A 46 5.46 -19.06 0.21
CA ARG A 46 4.84 -19.73 1.36
C ARG A 46 5.91 -20.27 2.32
N PRO A 47 5.62 -20.31 3.64
CA PRO A 47 4.46 -19.71 4.31
C PRO A 47 4.42 -18.19 4.11
N LYS A 48 3.22 -17.59 4.11
CA LYS A 48 3.10 -16.13 3.98
C LYS A 48 3.77 -15.45 5.19
N PRO A 49 4.40 -14.28 5.04
CA PRO A 49 4.53 -13.49 3.81
C PRO A 49 5.67 -13.93 2.87
N GLY A 50 6.44 -14.95 3.23
CA GLY A 50 7.45 -15.58 2.37
C GLY A 50 8.60 -16.15 3.17
N TYR A 51 9.37 -17.09 2.59
CA TYR A 51 10.59 -17.63 3.19
C TYR A 51 11.72 -16.60 3.04
N GLN A 52 12.11 -16.00 4.17
CA GLN A 52 13.05 -14.88 4.24
C GLN A 52 14.49 -15.35 4.50
N VAL A 53 15.44 -14.85 3.70
CA VAL A 53 16.89 -15.10 3.83
C VAL A 53 17.67 -13.80 3.69
N GLN A 54 18.88 -13.73 4.23
CA GLN A 54 19.73 -12.54 4.11
C GLN A 54 20.79 -12.74 3.03
N ASN A 55 20.88 -11.75 2.17
CA ASN A 55 21.74 -11.70 1.00
C ASN A 55 22.64 -10.46 1.08
N TYR A 56 23.69 -10.44 0.25
CA TYR A 56 24.48 -9.25 0.00
C TYR A 56 24.64 -8.93 -1.48
N ALA A 57 24.82 -7.65 -1.78
CA ALA A 57 25.12 -7.12 -3.10
C ALA A 57 26.29 -6.14 -3.03
N ILE A 58 27.10 -6.11 -4.09
CA ILE A 58 28.26 -5.22 -4.23
C ILE A 58 28.16 -4.43 -5.55
N PRO A 59 28.66 -3.20 -5.64
CA PRO A 59 28.67 -2.48 -6.90
C PRO A 59 29.47 -3.23 -7.98
N ALA A 60 28.95 -3.26 -9.21
CA ALA A 60 29.67 -3.78 -10.36
C ALA A 60 30.88 -2.89 -10.71
N ASN A 61 30.76 -1.59 -10.44
CA ASN A 61 31.79 -0.59 -10.70
C ASN A 61 31.89 0.42 -9.55
N TYR A 62 32.89 0.29 -8.68
CA TYR A 62 33.16 1.22 -7.58
C TYR A 62 33.57 2.64 -8.04
N SER A 63 33.93 2.82 -9.32
CA SER A 63 34.23 4.14 -9.88
C SER A 63 33.01 4.85 -10.46
N ASP A 64 31.85 4.19 -10.53
CA ASP A 64 30.60 4.84 -10.91
C ASP A 64 30.10 5.70 -9.72
N PRO A 65 30.05 7.03 -9.83
CA PRO A 65 29.59 7.89 -8.74
C PRO A 65 28.13 7.64 -8.35
N PHE A 66 27.33 7.05 -9.25
CA PHE A 66 25.92 6.73 -9.01
C PHE A 66 25.67 5.29 -8.58
N LEU A 67 26.70 4.43 -8.62
CA LEU A 67 26.62 3.01 -8.26
C LEU A 67 25.37 2.33 -8.86
N LYS A 68 25.16 2.46 -10.17
CA LYS A 68 23.90 2.03 -10.81
C LYS A 68 23.72 0.52 -10.84
N GLU A 69 24.80 -0.21 -11.12
CA GLU A 69 24.76 -1.67 -11.29
C GLU A 69 25.31 -2.38 -10.05
N TRP A 70 24.58 -3.38 -9.57
CA TRP A 70 24.94 -4.19 -8.42
C TRP A 70 25.01 -5.67 -8.78
N VAL A 71 26.11 -6.30 -8.40
CA VAL A 71 26.33 -7.74 -8.52
C VAL A 71 25.86 -8.40 -7.23
N LYS A 72 25.02 -9.43 -7.38
CA LYS A 72 24.60 -10.33 -6.29
C LYS A 72 25.40 -11.62 -6.37
N PRO A 73 26.37 -11.87 -5.48
CA PRO A 73 27.22 -13.06 -5.56
C PRO A 73 26.46 -14.38 -5.41
N ASP A 74 27.03 -15.47 -5.95
CA ASP A 74 26.40 -16.81 -6.01
C ASP A 74 26.46 -17.60 -4.69
N ASP A 75 27.24 -17.12 -3.73
CA ASP A 75 27.30 -17.65 -2.37
C ASP A 75 26.16 -17.16 -1.46
N ASN A 76 25.24 -16.38 -2.01
CA ASN A 76 23.97 -16.05 -1.36
C ASN A 76 23.01 -17.26 -1.30
N PRO A 77 22.17 -17.38 -0.26
CA PRO A 77 22.08 -16.47 0.88
C PRO A 77 23.20 -16.69 1.90
N ILE A 78 23.73 -15.59 2.45
CA ILE A 78 24.79 -15.62 3.48
C ILE A 78 24.25 -15.97 4.87
N VAL A 79 22.95 -15.75 5.11
CA VAL A 79 22.27 -16.17 6.33
C VAL A 79 20.88 -16.72 5.99
N LYS A 80 20.55 -17.87 6.56
CA LYS A 80 19.22 -18.50 6.44
C LYS A 80 18.66 -18.87 7.82
N PRO A 81 17.33 -18.87 7.98
CA PRO A 81 16.69 -19.46 9.15
C PRO A 81 17.13 -20.92 9.34
N THR A 82 17.44 -21.30 10.57
CA THR A 82 17.74 -22.67 10.99
C THR A 82 16.64 -23.21 11.89
N TYR A 83 16.30 -22.45 12.94
CA TYR A 83 15.22 -22.73 13.89
C TYR A 83 14.24 -21.55 14.01
N GLU A 84 14.59 -20.42 13.42
CA GLU A 84 13.79 -19.20 13.39
C GLU A 84 12.54 -19.37 12.55
N ASN A 85 11.54 -18.52 12.81
CA ASN A 85 10.36 -18.45 11.97
C ASN A 85 10.75 -17.89 10.59
N VAL A 86 10.66 -18.72 9.56
CA VAL A 86 11.03 -18.40 8.17
C VAL A 86 10.23 -17.22 7.59
N SER A 87 9.05 -16.93 8.15
CA SER A 87 8.16 -15.81 7.79
C SER A 87 8.39 -14.55 8.62
N SER A 88 9.34 -14.58 9.56
CA SER A 88 9.60 -13.49 10.50
C SER A 88 11.09 -13.39 10.79
N PHE A 89 11.90 -13.14 9.75
CA PHE A 89 13.36 -13.06 9.82
C PHE A 89 13.90 -12.13 8.72
N ARG A 90 13.96 -10.82 8.97
CA ARG A 90 14.22 -9.81 7.93
C ARG A 90 14.93 -8.55 8.41
N ASP A 91 15.31 -7.72 7.44
CA ASP A 91 15.80 -6.36 7.56
C ASP A 91 17.18 -6.26 8.27
N PRO A 92 18.25 -6.79 7.65
CA PRO A 92 19.59 -6.70 8.22
C PRO A 92 20.05 -5.25 8.36
N THR A 93 20.68 -4.93 9.50
CA THR A 93 21.17 -3.59 9.81
C THR A 93 22.45 -3.23 9.06
N THR A 94 22.82 -1.95 9.12
CA THR A 94 24.21 -1.55 8.91
C THR A 94 25.08 -2.33 9.90
N ALA A 95 26.17 -2.91 9.40
CA ALA A 95 27.06 -3.68 10.23
C ALA A 95 28.10 -2.78 10.92
N TRP A 96 28.52 -3.16 12.12
CA TRP A 96 29.58 -2.49 12.87
C TRP A 96 30.73 -3.44 13.16
N PHE A 97 31.95 -2.91 13.29
CA PHE A 97 33.14 -3.71 13.50
C PHE A 97 33.74 -3.47 14.89
N ASN A 98 33.90 -4.54 15.67
CA ASN A 98 34.67 -4.50 16.90
C ASN A 98 35.16 -5.90 17.29
N ASN A 99 36.20 -5.96 18.13
CA ASN A 99 36.77 -7.22 18.63
C ASN A 99 37.09 -8.24 17.50
N GLY A 100 37.58 -7.73 16.36
CA GLY A 100 37.99 -8.54 15.20
C GLY A 100 36.85 -9.13 14.38
N HIS A 101 35.60 -8.72 14.61
CA HIS A 101 34.43 -9.24 13.90
C HIS A 101 33.49 -8.10 13.48
N TRP A 102 32.95 -8.22 12.27
CA TRP A 102 31.74 -7.53 11.86
C TRP A 102 30.53 -8.13 12.57
N LYS A 103 29.59 -7.27 12.93
CA LYS A 103 28.34 -7.62 13.59
C LYS A 103 27.18 -6.98 12.86
N MET A 104 26.09 -7.73 12.74
CA MET A 104 24.81 -7.23 12.24
C MET A 104 23.69 -7.84 13.07
N ILE A 105 22.55 -7.16 13.14
CA ILE A 105 21.31 -7.75 13.65
C ILE A 105 20.28 -7.93 12.56
N VAL A 106 19.43 -8.95 12.74
CA VAL A 106 18.28 -9.24 11.89
C VAL A 106 17.04 -9.29 12.78
N GLY A 107 15.99 -8.59 12.36
CA GLY A 107 14.72 -8.53 13.06
C GLY A 107 13.95 -9.85 12.96
N SER A 108 13.36 -10.28 14.07
CA SER A 108 12.62 -11.53 14.16
C SER A 108 11.60 -11.50 15.31
N LYS A 109 10.84 -12.59 15.42
CA LYS A 109 10.12 -12.94 16.65
C LYS A 109 10.18 -14.43 16.97
N HIS A 110 9.93 -14.75 18.23
CA HIS A 110 9.55 -16.09 18.68
C HIS A 110 8.28 -15.97 19.55
N ASN A 111 7.16 -16.51 19.05
CA ASN A 111 5.83 -16.23 19.58
C ASN A 111 5.57 -14.72 19.64
N HIS A 112 5.23 -14.17 20.82
CA HIS A 112 4.99 -12.73 21.00
C HIS A 112 6.25 -11.93 21.36
N ARG A 113 7.41 -12.59 21.47
CA ARG A 113 8.69 -11.94 21.79
C ARG A 113 9.39 -11.44 20.54
N GLY A 114 9.61 -10.14 20.45
CA GLY A 114 10.43 -9.52 19.42
C GLY A 114 11.92 -9.72 19.70
N ILE A 115 12.71 -9.96 18.66
CA ILE A 115 14.09 -10.41 18.77
C ILE A 115 14.98 -9.68 17.76
N ALA A 116 16.14 -9.20 18.22
CA ALA A 116 17.26 -8.81 17.37
C ALA A 116 18.33 -9.92 17.37
N TYR A 117 18.31 -10.78 16.36
CA TYR A 117 19.31 -11.86 16.26
C TYR A 117 20.67 -11.30 15.84
N LEU A 118 21.69 -11.56 16.66
CA LEU A 118 23.05 -11.12 16.40
C LEU A 118 23.81 -12.14 15.54
N TYR A 119 24.47 -11.64 14.51
CA TYR A 119 25.39 -12.41 13.66
C TYR A 119 26.79 -11.81 13.71
N ARG A 120 27.81 -12.67 13.59
CA ARG A 120 29.23 -12.27 13.55
C ARG A 120 29.90 -12.78 12.29
N SER A 121 30.79 -12.00 11.71
CA SER A 121 31.63 -12.40 10.57
C SER A 121 33.02 -11.81 10.65
N ARG A 122 34.04 -12.51 10.12
CA ARG A 122 35.40 -11.96 9.96
C ARG A 122 35.65 -11.39 8.58
N ASP A 123 34.94 -11.92 7.57
CA ASP A 123 35.17 -11.65 6.14
C ASP A 123 33.97 -10.98 5.46
N PHE A 124 32.90 -10.69 6.21
CA PHE A 124 31.62 -10.13 5.73
C PHE A 124 30.77 -11.07 4.86
N VAL A 125 31.23 -12.30 4.62
CA VAL A 125 30.57 -13.29 3.76
C VAL A 125 30.07 -14.47 4.59
N LYS A 126 30.91 -15.03 5.45
CA LYS A 126 30.55 -16.13 6.35
C LYS A 126 30.05 -15.56 7.66
N TRP A 127 28.75 -15.69 7.90
CA TRP A 127 28.10 -15.19 9.10
C TRP A 127 27.68 -16.32 10.03
N THR A 128 28.09 -16.23 11.29
CA THR A 128 27.73 -17.18 12.34
C THR A 128 26.79 -16.49 13.33
N LYS A 129 25.63 -17.10 13.56
CA LYS A 129 24.68 -16.64 14.58
C LYS A 129 25.31 -16.74 15.98
N ALA A 130 25.17 -15.70 16.78
CA ALA A 130 25.52 -15.75 18.20
C ALA A 130 24.56 -16.67 18.97
N LYS A 131 25.03 -17.27 20.07
CA LYS A 131 24.19 -18.12 20.93
C LYS A 131 23.11 -17.32 21.66
N HIS A 132 23.33 -16.03 21.83
CA HIS A 132 22.42 -15.06 22.43
C HIS A 132 21.97 -14.01 21.41
N THR A 133 20.87 -13.33 21.72
CA THR A 133 20.35 -12.16 20.99
C THR A 133 21.15 -10.92 21.37
N LEU A 134 21.19 -9.89 20.52
CA LEU A 134 21.72 -8.59 20.95
C LEU A 134 20.80 -8.01 22.05
N HIS A 135 19.49 -8.09 21.78
CA HIS A 135 18.39 -7.75 22.68
C HIS A 135 17.11 -8.46 22.21
N ASP A 136 16.16 -8.63 23.12
CA ASP A 136 14.83 -9.18 22.85
C ASP A 136 13.85 -8.69 23.92
N LYS A 137 12.57 -8.64 23.57
CA LYS A 137 11.52 -8.24 24.51
C LYS A 137 10.22 -9.00 24.30
N SER A 138 9.68 -9.56 25.38
CA SER A 138 8.35 -10.19 25.39
C SER A 138 7.27 -9.21 24.99
N ASP A 139 6.19 -9.73 24.41
CA ASP A 139 4.94 -8.99 24.13
C ASP A 139 5.13 -7.75 23.23
N THR A 140 6.13 -7.78 22.37
CA THR A 140 6.38 -6.73 21.38
C THR A 140 6.02 -7.14 19.95
N GLY A 141 5.84 -8.43 19.69
CA GLY A 141 5.53 -8.95 18.35
C GLY A 141 6.75 -9.04 17.44
N MET A 142 6.55 -8.88 16.13
CA MET A 142 7.65 -8.90 15.16
C MET A 142 8.41 -7.57 15.18
N TRP A 143 9.73 -7.64 15.30
CA TRP A 143 10.62 -6.51 15.11
C TRP A 143 11.05 -6.43 13.65
N GLU A 144 10.62 -5.37 12.99
CA GLU A 144 11.01 -5.01 11.62
C GLU A 144 12.04 -3.88 11.65
N CYS A 145 12.80 -3.75 10.57
CA CYS A 145 13.74 -2.65 10.33
C CYS A 145 14.51 -2.21 11.58
N PRO A 146 15.22 -3.14 12.27
CA PRO A 146 16.05 -2.78 13.38
C PRO A 146 17.12 -1.77 12.93
N ASP A 147 17.59 -0.97 13.86
CA ASP A 147 18.76 -0.12 13.70
C ASP A 147 19.53 -0.04 15.01
N PHE A 148 20.86 -0.05 14.92
CA PHE A 148 21.73 -0.07 16.09
C PHE A 148 22.98 0.77 15.84
N TYR A 149 23.13 1.84 16.60
CA TYR A 149 24.20 2.80 16.37
C TYR A 149 24.56 3.60 17.63
N PRO A 150 25.76 4.17 17.69
CA PRO A 150 26.19 4.99 18.80
C PRO A 150 25.78 6.46 18.63
N VAL A 151 25.58 7.14 19.75
CA VAL A 151 25.34 8.59 19.86
C VAL A 151 26.27 9.19 20.91
N SER A 152 26.77 10.40 20.64
CA SER A 152 27.62 11.13 21.59
C SER A 152 26.77 11.60 22.78
N THR A 153 27.32 11.55 24.00
CA THR A 153 26.68 12.18 25.17
C THR A 153 26.86 13.70 25.21
N CYS A 154 27.65 14.26 24.29
CA CYS A 154 27.91 15.69 24.22
C CYS A 154 27.83 16.20 22.77
N GLY A 155 27.16 17.33 22.58
CA GLY A 155 27.01 17.97 21.27
C GLY A 155 25.98 17.28 20.36
N THR A 156 25.94 17.74 19.10
CA THR A 156 24.94 17.33 18.11
C THR A 156 25.52 16.47 16.98
N ASN A 157 26.83 16.18 17.02
CA ASN A 157 27.50 15.41 15.99
C ASN A 157 27.06 13.95 16.02
N GLY A 158 26.91 13.38 14.82
CA GLY A 158 26.74 11.96 14.62
C GLY A 158 28.06 11.22 14.77
N MET A 159 27.96 9.90 14.93
CA MET A 159 29.13 9.03 15.07
C MET A 159 29.07 7.86 14.09
N GLU A 160 30.25 7.45 13.64
CA GLU A 160 30.43 6.23 12.84
C GLU A 160 29.93 5.02 13.65
N THR A 161 29.28 4.07 12.98
CA THR A 161 28.53 2.98 13.62
C THR A 161 29.41 2.05 14.46
N SER A 162 30.71 1.94 14.15
CA SER A 162 31.70 1.15 14.87
C SER A 162 32.40 1.91 16.01
N THR A 163 31.99 3.15 16.30
CA THR A 163 32.56 3.95 17.41
C THR A 163 32.19 3.32 18.75
N LEU A 164 33.19 3.05 19.61
CA LEU A 164 33.01 2.42 20.93
C LEU A 164 33.51 3.26 22.11
N GLU A 165 34.21 4.35 21.83
CA GLU A 165 34.90 5.18 22.84
C GLU A 165 34.41 6.63 22.78
N GLY A 166 34.67 7.41 23.84
CA GLY A 166 34.47 8.86 23.82
C GLY A 166 33.13 9.37 24.36
N GLY A 167 32.66 8.85 25.51
CA GLY A 167 31.43 9.34 26.15
C GLY A 167 30.21 9.11 25.25
N ILE A 168 29.81 7.85 25.12
CA ILE A 168 28.81 7.44 24.13
C ILE A 168 27.70 6.63 24.77
N LYS A 169 26.52 6.70 24.16
CA LYS A 169 25.41 5.77 24.36
C LYS A 169 25.13 5.04 23.06
N HIS A 170 24.35 3.98 23.14
CA HIS A 170 23.85 3.27 21.97
C HIS A 170 22.34 3.38 21.90
N VAL A 171 21.84 3.46 20.68
CA VAL A 171 20.42 3.46 20.38
C VAL A 171 20.10 2.13 19.74
N LEU A 172 19.11 1.43 20.28
CA LEU A 172 18.46 0.31 19.59
C LEU A 172 17.07 0.77 19.20
N LYS A 173 16.81 0.80 17.89
CA LYS A 173 15.50 1.11 17.32
C LYS A 173 14.93 -0.11 16.63
N VAL A 174 13.62 -0.30 16.70
CA VAL A 174 12.87 -1.29 15.93
C VAL A 174 11.51 -0.74 15.51
N SER A 175 10.99 -1.24 14.39
CA SER A 175 9.62 -1.00 13.94
C SER A 175 8.74 -2.17 14.37
N LEU A 176 7.63 -1.89 15.06
CA LEU A 176 6.74 -2.91 15.60
C LEU A 176 5.65 -3.25 14.60
N ASP A 177 5.65 -4.47 14.07
CA ASP A 177 4.64 -4.95 13.11
C ASP A 177 3.23 -4.89 13.71
N ALA A 178 3.11 -5.10 15.02
CA ALA A 178 1.84 -5.17 15.73
C ALA A 178 1.15 -3.81 15.89
N THR A 179 1.91 -2.75 16.17
CA THR A 179 1.35 -1.41 16.45
C THR A 179 1.46 -0.46 15.26
N ARG A 180 2.25 -0.80 14.24
CA ARG A 180 2.62 0.08 13.13
C ARG A 180 3.29 1.38 13.57
N PHE A 181 3.88 1.37 14.76
CA PHE A 181 4.78 2.41 15.25
C PHE A 181 6.18 1.87 15.38
N GLU A 182 7.15 2.77 15.44
CA GLU A 182 8.52 2.44 15.82
C GLU A 182 8.85 2.97 17.20
N TYR A 183 9.76 2.28 17.87
CA TYR A 183 10.29 2.74 19.14
C TYR A 183 11.80 2.57 19.17
N TYR A 184 12.44 3.38 19.98
CA TYR A 184 13.84 3.25 20.31
C TYR A 184 14.05 3.27 21.81
N THR A 185 15.17 2.71 22.23
CA THR A 185 15.70 2.85 23.58
C THR A 185 17.12 3.38 23.50
N ILE A 186 17.52 4.12 24.53
CA ILE A 186 18.91 4.52 24.76
C ILE A 186 19.49 3.62 25.84
N GLY A 187 20.73 3.19 25.64
CA GLY A 187 21.37 2.25 26.54
C GLY A 187 22.86 2.10 26.32
N THR A 188 23.39 1.03 26.88
CA THR A 188 24.82 0.72 26.85
C THR A 188 25.06 -0.60 26.13
N TYR A 189 26.05 -0.62 25.25
CA TYR A 189 26.48 -1.82 24.55
C TYR A 189 27.68 -2.46 25.26
N ASN A 190 27.47 -3.64 25.83
CA ASN A 190 28.56 -4.42 26.41
C ASN A 190 29.27 -5.21 25.29
N THR A 191 30.45 -4.74 24.88
CA THR A 191 31.23 -5.32 23.78
C THR A 191 31.85 -6.69 24.11
N VAL A 192 32.01 -7.03 25.40
CA VAL A 192 32.53 -8.33 25.86
C VAL A 192 31.44 -9.39 25.78
N LYS A 193 30.26 -9.08 26.33
CA LYS A 193 29.10 -9.98 26.32
C LYS A 193 28.34 -9.95 25.00
N ASP A 194 28.60 -8.96 24.14
CA ASP A 194 27.81 -8.67 22.96
C ASP A 194 26.32 -8.53 23.24
N LYS A 195 26.00 -7.73 24.24
CA LYS A 195 24.62 -7.51 24.67
C LYS A 195 24.34 -6.02 24.82
N TYR A 196 23.21 -5.59 24.31
CA TYR A 196 22.69 -4.25 24.55
C TYR A 196 21.82 -4.26 25.82
N VAL A 197 21.97 -3.23 26.64
CA VAL A 197 21.21 -3.05 27.88
C VAL A 197 20.60 -1.65 27.85
N PRO A 198 19.26 -1.53 27.69
CA PRO A 198 18.57 -0.25 27.83
C PRO A 198 18.89 0.40 29.19
N ASP A 199 19.02 1.72 29.20
CA ASP A 199 19.11 2.46 30.46
C ASP A 199 17.79 2.35 31.24
N ASN A 200 17.85 2.46 32.56
CA ASN A 200 16.66 2.38 33.42
C ASN A 200 15.62 3.49 33.15
N THR A 201 16.03 4.58 32.51
CA THR A 201 15.17 5.68 32.06
C THR A 201 14.54 5.44 30.68
N SER A 202 14.93 4.37 29.98
CA SER A 202 14.40 4.02 28.66
C SER A 202 13.35 2.92 28.79
N VAL A 203 12.08 3.27 28.56
CA VAL A 203 10.98 2.29 28.58
C VAL A 203 11.14 1.31 27.40
N ASP A 204 11.39 0.06 27.72
CA ASP A 204 11.67 -1.01 26.75
C ASP A 204 10.41 -1.89 26.53
N CYS A 205 9.36 -1.29 25.99
CA CYS A 205 8.12 -1.94 25.55
C CYS A 205 7.37 -1.03 24.55
N TRP A 206 6.10 -1.31 24.25
CA TRP A 206 5.26 -0.47 23.36
C TRP A 206 5.14 0.99 23.80
N ALA A 207 5.32 1.28 25.10
CA ALA A 207 5.33 2.64 25.65
C ALA A 207 6.71 3.33 25.59
N GLY A 208 7.64 2.77 24.82
CA GLY A 208 8.95 3.36 24.57
C GLY A 208 8.90 4.67 23.80
N LEU A 209 10.05 5.34 23.73
CA LEU A 209 10.22 6.57 22.96
C LEU A 209 10.09 6.28 21.47
N ARG A 210 9.50 7.21 20.73
CA ARG A 210 9.34 7.14 19.26
C ARG A 210 10.16 8.26 18.63
N TYR A 211 10.66 8.07 17.41
CA TYR A 211 11.16 9.21 16.65
C TYR A 211 10.04 10.18 16.29
N ASP A 212 8.88 9.64 15.96
CA ASP A 212 7.76 10.42 15.50
C ASP A 212 6.49 9.80 16.05
N TYR A 213 5.58 10.63 16.55
CA TYR A 213 4.34 10.21 17.18
C TYR A 213 3.17 10.12 16.20
N GLY A 214 3.41 10.31 14.89
CA GLY A 214 2.41 10.21 13.83
C GLY A 214 2.69 9.14 12.76
N ASN A 215 2.41 9.46 11.49
CA ASN A 215 2.63 8.57 10.34
C ASN A 215 4.14 8.44 10.03
N PHE A 216 4.80 7.49 10.69
CA PHE A 216 6.24 7.29 10.53
C PHE A 216 6.61 5.82 10.80
N TYR A 217 7.23 5.17 9.81
CA TYR A 217 7.55 3.75 9.92
C TYR A 217 8.82 3.36 9.14
N ALA A 218 9.29 2.15 9.41
CA ALA A 218 10.42 1.51 8.74
C ALA A 218 11.69 2.40 8.69
N SER A 219 11.87 3.25 9.70
CA SER A 219 12.97 4.21 9.68
C SER A 219 14.35 3.57 9.71
N LYS A 220 15.33 4.27 9.15
CA LYS A 220 16.71 3.82 9.08
C LYS A 220 17.66 4.99 9.09
N THR A 221 18.77 4.83 9.82
CA THR A 221 19.81 5.85 9.89
C THR A 221 21.04 5.49 9.08
N PHE A 222 21.79 6.50 8.68
CA PHE A 222 23.17 6.33 8.23
C PHE A 222 24.04 7.46 8.78
N PHE A 223 25.34 7.21 8.87
CA PHE A 223 26.32 8.24 9.23
C PHE A 223 26.79 8.98 7.98
N ASP A 224 26.65 10.30 7.98
CA ASP A 224 27.20 11.21 6.98
C ASP A 224 28.59 11.69 7.45
N PRO A 225 29.69 11.11 6.93
CA PRO A 225 31.04 11.49 7.33
C PRO A 225 31.45 12.87 6.79
N SER A 226 30.73 13.43 5.82
CA SER A 226 31.10 14.73 5.23
C SER A 226 30.77 15.90 6.17
N GLN A 227 29.72 15.75 6.97
CA GLN A 227 29.26 16.76 7.93
C GLN A 227 29.21 16.24 9.37
N ASN A 228 29.76 15.05 9.64
CA ASN A 228 29.80 14.42 10.96
C ASN A 228 28.44 14.38 11.66
N ARG A 229 27.41 13.93 10.96
CA ARG A 229 26.03 13.89 11.45
C ARG A 229 25.38 12.54 11.13
N ARG A 230 24.42 12.14 11.95
CA ARG A 230 23.60 10.95 11.68
C ARG A 230 22.29 11.40 11.06
N ILE A 231 21.95 10.83 9.93
CA ILE A 231 20.75 11.16 9.16
C ILE A 231 19.74 10.04 9.32
N LEU A 232 18.51 10.39 9.65
CA LEU A 232 17.35 9.52 9.75
C LEU A 232 16.46 9.69 8.52
N TRP A 233 16.09 8.55 7.94
CA TRP A 233 15.04 8.41 6.93
C TRP A 233 13.83 7.72 7.54
N GLY A 234 12.62 8.13 7.14
CA GLY A 234 11.38 7.54 7.59
C GLY A 234 10.34 7.51 6.48
N TRP A 235 9.66 6.37 6.36
CA TRP A 235 8.56 6.19 5.42
C TRP A 235 7.24 6.61 6.09
N ALA A 236 6.49 7.48 5.41
CA ALA A 236 5.09 7.72 5.73
C ALA A 236 4.23 7.02 4.68
N ASN A 237 3.46 6.02 5.11
CA ASN A 237 2.45 5.41 4.27
C ASN A 237 1.28 6.37 4.04
N GLU A 238 0.39 6.01 3.13
CA GLU A 238 -0.79 6.81 2.86
C GLU A 238 -1.81 6.71 4.00
N SER A 239 -2.58 7.79 4.18
CA SER A 239 -3.78 7.81 5.02
C SER A 239 -5.05 8.02 4.16
N SER A 240 -4.89 8.08 2.84
CA SER A 240 -5.96 7.92 1.86
C SER A 240 -6.37 6.46 1.73
N THR A 241 -7.47 6.22 1.03
CA THR A 241 -7.96 4.88 0.74
C THR A 241 -7.10 4.19 -0.32
N ALA A 242 -7.12 2.85 -0.33
CA ALA A 242 -6.42 2.07 -1.36
C ALA A 242 -6.92 2.39 -2.79
N LEU A 243 -8.19 2.76 -2.94
CA LEU A 243 -8.75 3.18 -4.23
C LEU A 243 -8.17 4.52 -4.68
N GLU A 244 -8.06 5.49 -3.77
CA GLU A 244 -7.42 6.78 -4.06
C GLU A 244 -5.95 6.61 -4.41
N ASP A 245 -5.23 5.71 -3.72
CA ASP A 245 -3.84 5.37 -4.01
C ASP A 245 -3.66 4.82 -5.43
N ILE A 246 -4.54 3.89 -5.84
CA ILE A 246 -4.55 3.36 -7.21
C ILE A 246 -4.91 4.47 -8.21
N THR A 247 -5.90 5.30 -7.88
CA THR A 247 -6.42 6.35 -8.77
C THR A 247 -5.38 7.44 -9.03
N LYS A 248 -4.67 7.88 -7.99
CA LYS A 248 -3.58 8.88 -8.12
C LYS A 248 -2.30 8.28 -8.70
N GLY A 249 -2.19 6.96 -8.76
CA GLY A 249 -1.10 6.23 -9.43
C GLY A 249 0.19 6.08 -8.61
N TRP A 250 0.19 6.44 -7.33
CA TRP A 250 1.34 6.33 -6.44
C TRP A 250 0.91 6.21 -4.97
N ALA A 251 1.77 5.66 -4.13
CA ALA A 251 1.53 5.55 -2.68
C ALA A 251 2.85 5.48 -1.90
N GLY A 252 2.90 6.17 -0.76
CA GLY A 252 4.03 6.26 0.15
C GLY A 252 4.96 7.41 -0.21
N ILE A 253 5.40 8.15 0.81
CA ILE A 253 6.44 9.18 0.70
C ILE A 253 7.58 8.89 1.67
N GLN A 254 8.78 9.35 1.33
CA GLN A 254 9.82 9.54 2.33
C GLN A 254 9.68 10.94 2.92
N LEU A 255 9.85 11.05 4.22
CA LEU A 255 9.85 12.32 4.93
C LEU A 255 11.19 13.04 4.75
N ILE A 256 11.22 14.34 5.04
CA ILE A 256 12.46 15.10 4.92
C ILE A 256 13.52 14.47 5.84
N PRO A 257 14.75 14.22 5.34
CA PRO A 257 15.79 13.61 6.17
C PRO A 257 16.09 14.48 7.39
N ARG A 258 16.23 13.82 8.54
CA ARG A 258 16.42 14.50 9.83
C ARG A 258 17.82 14.22 10.36
N MET A 259 18.50 15.24 10.84
CA MET A 259 19.67 15.06 11.71
C MET A 259 19.19 14.58 13.07
N ILE A 260 19.90 13.64 13.68
CA ILE A 260 19.52 13.08 14.98
C ILE A 260 20.71 13.05 15.95
N TRP A 261 20.46 13.38 17.22
CA TRP A 261 21.48 13.36 18.28
C TRP A 261 20.85 13.15 19.65
N LEU A 262 21.67 12.91 20.66
CA LEU A 262 21.21 12.71 22.04
C LEU A 262 20.94 14.05 22.73
N HIS A 263 19.76 14.20 23.32
CA HIS A 263 19.46 15.36 24.16
C HIS A 263 20.45 15.41 25.34
N PRO A 264 20.89 16.60 25.81
CA PRO A 264 21.82 16.70 26.95
C PRO A 264 21.36 16.02 28.24
N SER A 265 20.05 15.81 28.43
CA SER A 265 19.53 15.03 29.56
C SER A 265 19.88 13.54 29.51
N GLY A 266 20.29 13.03 28.34
CA GLY A 266 20.58 11.62 28.09
C GLY A 266 19.34 10.73 27.98
N LYS A 267 18.13 11.29 28.07
CA LYS A 267 16.87 10.51 28.17
C LYS A 267 16.16 10.29 26.85
N GLN A 268 16.39 11.12 25.84
CA GLN A 268 15.72 11.05 24.54
C GLN A 268 16.62 11.58 23.41
N LEU A 269 16.27 11.26 22.18
CA LEU A 269 16.90 11.80 20.99
C LEU A 269 16.17 13.06 20.53
N VAL A 270 16.92 13.99 19.96
CA VAL A 270 16.40 15.20 19.30
C VAL A 270 16.59 15.03 17.80
N GLN A 271 15.65 15.56 17.03
CA GLN A 271 15.68 15.49 15.58
C GLN A 271 15.40 16.84 14.95
N TRP A 272 16.07 17.15 13.85
CA TRP A 272 15.81 18.40 13.12
C TRP A 272 15.98 18.18 11.62
N PRO A 273 15.14 18.79 10.75
CA PRO A 273 15.34 18.72 9.31
C PRO A 273 16.77 19.14 8.93
N ILE A 274 17.36 18.44 7.96
CA ILE A 274 18.69 18.78 7.46
C ILE A 274 18.77 20.25 7.03
N HIS A 275 19.90 20.91 7.29
CA HIS A 275 20.12 22.32 6.93
C HIS A 275 19.96 22.59 5.43
N GLU A 276 20.24 21.61 4.58
CA GLU A 276 20.05 21.73 3.14
C GLU A 276 18.60 22.02 2.74
N LEU A 277 17.61 21.65 3.54
CA LEU A 277 16.21 21.99 3.30
C LEU A 277 16.01 23.51 3.19
N GLU A 278 16.77 24.28 3.98
CA GLU A 278 16.66 25.73 4.03
C GLU A 278 17.05 26.40 2.70
N SER A 279 17.74 25.69 1.80
CA SER A 279 18.03 26.16 0.44
C SER A 279 16.78 26.30 -0.44
N LEU A 280 15.67 25.67 -0.05
CA LEU A 280 14.38 25.81 -0.74
C LEU A 280 13.54 26.99 -0.24
N ARG A 281 13.98 27.70 0.82
CA ARG A 281 13.25 28.85 1.36
C ARG A 281 13.28 30.00 0.34
N GLY A 282 12.09 30.39 -0.12
CA GLY A 282 11.86 31.54 -1.00
C GLY A 282 11.41 32.77 -0.21
N ASP A 283 10.31 33.38 -0.64
CA ASP A 283 9.72 34.55 0.01
C ASP A 283 9.46 34.29 1.49
N ARG A 284 9.78 35.28 2.32
CA ARG A 284 9.63 35.24 3.77
C ARG A 284 8.59 36.24 4.23
N LEU A 285 7.60 35.76 4.98
CA LEU A 285 6.74 36.57 5.81
C LEU A 285 7.23 36.52 7.26
N TYR A 286 7.30 37.67 7.91
CA TYR A 286 7.70 37.82 9.30
C TYR A 286 6.61 38.53 10.10
N GLN A 287 6.27 37.98 11.26
CA GLN A 287 5.35 38.58 12.22
C GLN A 287 5.93 38.43 13.63
N ASN A 288 5.66 39.39 14.50
CA ASN A 288 6.07 39.39 15.89
C ASN A 288 5.02 40.09 16.74
N ASP A 289 5.09 39.85 18.06
CA ASP A 289 4.26 40.50 19.07
C ASP A 289 2.75 40.44 18.78
N VAL A 290 2.28 39.34 18.19
CA VAL A 290 0.85 39.12 17.91
C VAL A 290 0.20 38.49 19.13
N THR A 291 -0.71 39.21 19.77
CA THR A 291 -1.51 38.69 20.89
C THR A 291 -2.73 37.93 20.38
N LEU A 292 -2.99 36.77 20.96
CA LEU A 292 -4.13 35.90 20.66
C LEU A 292 -4.89 35.64 21.96
N SER A 293 -6.02 36.30 22.11
CA SER A 293 -6.99 36.12 23.18
C SER A 293 -7.80 34.83 22.97
N LYS A 294 -8.57 34.45 23.98
CA LYS A 294 -9.44 33.28 23.93
C LYS A 294 -10.39 33.32 22.72
N GLY A 295 -10.34 32.28 21.91
CA GLY A 295 -11.20 32.07 20.74
C GLY A 295 -10.75 32.83 19.50
N GLU A 296 -9.64 33.59 19.57
CA GLU A 296 -9.14 34.33 18.42
C GLU A 296 -8.45 33.41 17.42
N MET A 297 -8.70 33.69 16.14
CA MET A 297 -8.06 33.08 14.99
C MET A 297 -7.60 34.19 14.05
N LEU A 298 -6.31 34.19 13.73
CA LEU A 298 -5.70 35.18 12.85
C LEU A 298 -5.18 34.49 11.60
N GLU A 299 -5.69 34.87 10.44
CA GLU A 299 -5.19 34.41 9.14
C GLU A 299 -3.82 35.03 8.82
N VAL A 300 -2.89 34.19 8.41
CA VAL A 300 -1.55 34.59 7.97
C VAL A 300 -1.58 34.80 6.46
N ASN A 301 -1.74 36.07 6.07
CA ASN A 301 -1.90 36.49 4.68
C ASN A 301 -0.57 36.91 4.03
N GLY A 302 -0.51 36.88 2.70
CA GLY A 302 0.59 37.43 1.91
C GLY A 302 1.71 36.46 1.55
N ILE A 303 1.50 35.14 1.73
CA ILE A 303 2.47 34.10 1.38
C ILE A 303 1.75 32.81 0.96
N THR A 304 2.31 32.06 0.01
CA THR A 304 1.75 30.75 -0.37
C THR A 304 2.09 29.70 0.68
N VAL A 305 1.07 29.00 1.19
CA VAL A 305 1.20 28.12 2.36
C VAL A 305 0.88 26.65 2.10
N ALA A 306 0.58 26.28 0.85
CA ALA A 306 0.43 24.87 0.46
C ALA A 306 1.77 24.10 0.47
N GLN A 307 2.88 24.82 0.28
CA GLN A 307 4.24 24.30 0.39
C GLN A 307 5.08 25.36 1.13
N ALA A 308 5.29 25.17 2.43
CA ALA A 308 5.85 26.19 3.31
C ALA A 308 6.63 25.61 4.50
N ASP A 309 7.54 26.41 5.04
CA ASP A 309 8.23 26.15 6.30
C ASP A 309 7.84 27.26 7.29
N VAL A 310 7.22 26.87 8.40
CA VAL A 310 6.68 27.78 9.41
C VAL A 310 7.47 27.59 10.70
N GLU A 311 8.05 28.65 11.24
CA GLU A 311 8.68 28.65 12.56
C GLU A 311 7.98 29.68 13.44
N VAL A 312 7.40 29.23 14.55
CA VAL A 312 6.64 30.08 15.47
C VAL A 312 7.09 29.87 16.91
N THR A 313 7.11 30.95 17.67
CA THR A 313 7.41 30.99 19.10
C THR A 313 6.27 31.64 19.84
N PHE A 314 5.70 30.91 20.78
CA PHE A 314 4.62 31.32 21.67
C PHE A 314 5.17 31.65 23.05
N THR A 315 4.68 32.72 23.66
CA THR A 315 4.91 33.10 25.05
C THR A 315 3.57 33.34 25.74
N PHE A 316 3.54 33.16 27.05
CA PHE A 316 2.35 33.35 27.87
C PHE A 316 2.72 33.94 29.23
N SER A 317 1.78 34.65 29.85
CA SER A 317 2.06 35.46 31.03
C SER A 317 2.07 34.65 32.31
N SER A 318 1.18 33.64 32.40
CA SER A 318 1.07 32.76 33.56
C SER A 318 0.89 31.28 33.18
N LEU A 319 1.18 30.42 34.16
CA LEU A 319 0.86 28.99 34.16
C LEU A 319 -0.37 28.67 35.02
N ASP A 320 -0.94 29.66 35.70
CA ASP A 320 -2.00 29.45 36.70
C ASP A 320 -3.28 28.86 36.08
N GLU A 321 -3.54 29.22 34.82
CA GLU A 321 -4.66 28.72 34.02
C GLU A 321 -4.41 27.31 33.46
N ALA A 322 -3.24 26.68 33.68
CA ALA A 322 -3.00 25.32 33.20
C ALA A 322 -4.01 24.33 33.83
N GLU A 323 -4.74 23.59 32.99
CA GLU A 323 -5.78 22.66 33.44
C GLU A 323 -5.15 21.47 34.19
N ILE A 324 -5.88 20.90 35.16
CA ILE A 324 -5.38 19.77 35.93
C ILE A 324 -5.23 18.55 35.01
N PHE A 325 -4.08 17.88 35.07
CA PHE A 325 -3.88 16.60 34.40
C PHE A 325 -4.79 15.55 35.06
N ASP A 326 -5.79 15.06 34.32
CA ASP A 326 -6.82 14.18 34.85
C ASP A 326 -6.21 12.86 35.35
N PRO A 327 -6.36 12.51 36.66
CA PRO A 327 -5.93 11.22 37.20
C PRO A 327 -6.50 10.02 36.44
N GLN A 328 -7.69 10.13 35.86
CA GLN A 328 -8.35 9.03 35.16
C GLN A 328 -7.59 8.63 33.88
N TRP A 329 -6.78 9.52 33.30
CA TRP A 329 -5.93 9.19 32.16
C TRP A 329 -4.85 8.16 32.48
N SER A 330 -4.57 7.90 33.76
CA SER A 330 -3.73 6.76 34.16
C SER A 330 -4.30 5.39 33.75
N LYS A 331 -5.60 5.33 33.43
CA LYS A 331 -6.27 4.12 32.92
C LYS A 331 -6.14 3.95 31.40
N LEU A 332 -5.73 4.98 30.67
CA LEU A 332 -5.51 4.90 29.24
C LEU A 332 -4.23 4.10 28.94
N PRO A 333 -4.13 3.43 27.77
CA PRO A 333 -2.94 2.68 27.41
C PRO A 333 -1.69 3.60 27.41
N PRO A 334 -0.66 3.30 28.23
CA PRO A 334 0.49 4.20 28.39
C PRO A 334 1.23 4.46 27.08
N GLU A 335 1.24 3.49 26.17
CA GLU A 335 1.85 3.59 24.85
C GLU A 335 1.20 4.61 23.92
N ASN A 336 -0.07 4.92 24.14
CA ASN A 336 -0.87 5.82 23.31
C ASN A 336 -1.43 7.00 24.11
N LEU A 337 -1.00 7.18 25.37
CA LEU A 337 -1.56 8.14 26.31
C LEU A 337 -1.69 9.56 25.73
N ALA A 338 -0.62 10.08 25.13
CA ALA A 338 -0.64 11.42 24.53
C ALA A 338 -1.61 11.53 23.35
N MET A 339 -1.66 10.49 22.51
CA MET A 339 -2.58 10.40 21.36
C MET A 339 -4.04 10.36 21.83
N GLU A 340 -4.36 9.54 22.84
CA GLU A 340 -5.70 9.44 23.42
C GLU A 340 -6.15 10.77 24.05
N ILE A 341 -5.28 11.42 24.84
CA ILE A 341 -5.59 12.74 25.42
C ILE A 341 -5.81 13.76 24.30
N CYS A 342 -5.01 13.71 23.25
CA CYS A 342 -5.18 14.57 22.08
C CYS A 342 -6.55 14.36 21.41
N GLY A 343 -6.97 13.11 21.20
CA GLY A 343 -8.30 12.81 20.63
C GLY A 343 -9.46 13.21 21.56
N ILE A 344 -9.31 13.05 22.89
CA ILE A 344 -10.34 13.43 23.87
C ILE A 344 -10.52 14.96 23.92
N LYS A 345 -9.40 15.70 24.00
CA LYS A 345 -9.40 17.15 24.20
C LYS A 345 -9.49 17.92 22.88
N GLY A 346 -8.86 17.42 21.81
CA GLY A 346 -8.83 18.04 20.48
C GLY A 346 -8.54 19.54 20.54
N THR A 347 -9.30 20.31 19.78
CA THR A 347 -9.28 21.79 19.80
C THR A 347 -10.32 22.41 20.74
N LYS A 348 -10.96 21.63 21.63
CA LYS A 348 -11.95 22.12 22.60
C LYS A 348 -11.35 23.19 23.52
N GLN A 349 -12.16 24.08 24.07
CA GLN A 349 -11.63 25.10 24.97
C GLN A 349 -10.88 24.47 26.16
N GLY A 350 -9.72 25.02 26.53
CA GLY A 350 -8.95 24.63 27.71
C GLY A 350 -8.48 25.85 28.50
N GLY A 351 -7.54 25.62 29.39
CA GLY A 351 -6.92 26.65 30.21
C GLY A 351 -5.73 27.32 29.50
N LEU A 352 -4.55 26.72 29.63
CA LEU A 352 -3.39 27.06 28.80
C LEU A 352 -3.35 26.19 27.54
N GLY A 353 -4.05 26.66 26.50
CA GLY A 353 -4.26 25.96 25.23
C GLY A 353 -5.65 25.34 25.09
N PRO A 354 -6.03 24.91 23.87
CA PRO A 354 -5.14 24.68 22.74
C PRO A 354 -4.76 25.97 22.03
N PHE A 355 -3.46 26.14 21.75
CA PHE A 355 -2.95 27.25 20.93
C PHE A 355 -1.89 26.74 19.96
N GLY A 356 -1.84 27.30 18.76
CA GLY A 356 -0.95 26.82 17.72
C GLY A 356 -1.30 27.36 16.34
N VAL A 357 -1.15 26.49 15.35
CA VAL A 357 -1.30 26.82 13.93
C VAL A 357 -2.33 25.89 13.29
N LEU A 358 -3.30 26.44 12.55
CA LEU A 358 -4.16 25.69 11.65
C LEU A 358 -3.49 25.66 10.28
N THR A 359 -3.03 24.47 9.89
CA THR A 359 -2.34 24.22 8.61
C THR A 359 -3.33 23.66 7.60
N LEU A 360 -3.01 23.78 6.30
CA LEU A 360 -3.82 23.22 5.22
C LEU A 360 -5.32 23.56 5.36
N ALA A 361 -5.62 24.81 5.71
CA ALA A 361 -6.98 25.24 6.04
C ALA A 361 -7.72 25.76 4.80
N SER A 362 -9.02 25.48 4.69
CA SER A 362 -9.89 26.09 3.69
C SER A 362 -10.32 27.49 4.14
N LYS A 363 -10.77 28.31 3.19
CA LYS A 363 -11.09 29.72 3.44
C LYS A 363 -12.12 29.95 4.57
N LYS A 364 -13.12 29.07 4.72
CA LYS A 364 -14.12 29.19 5.80
C LYS A 364 -13.89 28.17 6.91
N LEU A 365 -12.70 27.58 7.00
CA LEU A 365 -12.32 26.59 8.00
C LEU A 365 -13.23 25.35 8.00
N GLU A 366 -13.78 24.98 6.84
CA GLU A 366 -14.48 23.70 6.64
C GLU A 366 -13.52 22.51 6.74
N GLU A 367 -12.27 22.69 6.29
CA GLU A 367 -11.18 21.74 6.44
C GLU A 367 -9.97 22.45 7.03
N TYR A 368 -9.27 21.83 7.97
CA TYR A 368 -7.99 22.32 8.49
C TYR A 368 -7.29 21.25 9.32
N THR A 369 -5.96 21.35 9.44
CA THR A 369 -5.13 20.45 10.25
C THR A 369 -4.46 21.25 11.37
N PRO A 370 -5.04 21.28 12.58
CA PRO A 370 -4.49 21.98 13.74
C PRO A 370 -3.25 21.26 14.32
N VAL A 371 -2.17 22.01 14.46
CA VAL A 371 -0.96 21.63 15.21
C VAL A 371 -0.80 22.58 16.39
N PHE A 372 -0.86 22.07 17.62
CA PHE A 372 -1.00 22.92 18.80
C PHE A 372 -0.41 22.32 20.08
N PHE A 373 -0.24 23.18 21.07
CA PHE A 373 0.13 22.81 22.42
C PHE A 373 -1.04 22.93 23.40
N ARG A 374 -0.99 22.10 24.44
CA ARG A 374 -1.76 22.23 25.68
C ARG A 374 -0.84 22.01 26.87
N VAL A 375 -1.02 22.78 27.93
CA VAL A 375 -0.25 22.64 29.16
C VAL A 375 -1.17 22.22 30.30
N PHE A 376 -0.78 21.15 30.98
CA PHE A 376 -1.48 20.61 32.14
C PHE A 376 -0.64 20.79 33.39
N ARG A 377 -1.29 21.11 34.52
CA ARG A 377 -0.69 21.07 35.85
C ARG A 377 -0.89 19.69 36.47
N THR A 378 0.17 19.06 36.93
CA THR A 378 0.12 17.79 37.67
C THR A 378 -0.08 18.04 39.17
N TRP A 379 -0.47 17.00 39.91
CA TRP A 379 -0.77 17.07 41.35
C TRP A 379 0.44 17.43 42.22
N ASP A 380 1.66 17.21 41.72
CA ASP A 380 2.92 17.64 42.34
C ASP A 380 3.37 19.03 41.89
N ASN A 381 2.44 19.85 41.35
CA ASN A 381 2.68 21.21 40.84
C ASN A 381 3.73 21.31 39.72
N LYS A 382 4.00 20.21 39.02
CA LYS A 382 4.77 20.24 37.76
C LYS A 382 3.83 20.46 36.57
N HIS A 383 4.42 20.62 35.39
CA HIS A 383 3.68 20.81 34.15
C HIS A 383 3.95 19.67 33.19
N LYS A 384 2.91 19.23 32.49
CA LYS A 384 3.00 18.33 31.34
C LYS A 384 2.54 19.07 30.10
N ILE A 385 3.39 19.10 29.08
CA ILE A 385 3.11 19.76 27.81
C ILE A 385 2.74 18.69 26.80
N LEU A 386 1.54 18.81 26.24
CA LEU A 386 1.06 17.97 25.16
C LEU A 386 1.18 18.75 23.85
N MET A 387 1.86 18.16 22.88
CA MET A 387 1.81 18.59 21.48
C MET A 387 0.84 17.68 20.72
N CYS A 388 -0.01 18.29 19.91
CA CYS A 388 -1.05 17.63 19.14
C CYS A 388 -0.92 17.96 17.66
N SER A 389 -1.17 16.97 16.80
CA SER A 389 -1.49 17.15 15.39
C SER A 389 -2.79 16.39 15.11
N ASP A 390 -3.90 17.12 15.04
CA ASP A 390 -5.22 16.53 15.01
C ASP A 390 -5.79 16.56 13.59
N ALA A 391 -5.76 15.43 12.88
CA ALA A 391 -6.24 15.36 11.51
C ALA A 391 -7.76 15.19 11.40
N THR A 392 -8.52 15.12 12.51
CA THR A 392 -9.97 14.90 12.46
C THR A 392 -10.74 15.90 11.59
N PRO A 393 -10.42 17.21 11.53
CA PRO A 393 -11.08 18.17 10.65
C PRO A 393 -10.34 18.37 9.31
N SER A 394 -9.34 17.54 8.97
CA SER A 394 -8.43 17.80 7.84
C SER A 394 -9.03 17.59 6.45
N SER A 395 -10.16 16.89 6.35
CA SER A 395 -10.80 16.58 5.07
C SER A 395 -12.29 16.32 5.24
N LEU A 396 -13.07 16.78 4.26
CA LEU A 396 -14.49 16.45 4.10
C LEU A 396 -14.69 15.01 3.64
N ASN A 397 -13.67 14.37 3.05
CA ASN A 397 -13.74 12.94 2.75
C ASN A 397 -13.78 12.16 4.07
N GLN A 398 -14.82 11.35 4.28
CA GLN A 398 -14.99 10.55 5.48
C GLN A 398 -14.24 9.21 5.42
N ASP A 399 -13.85 8.77 4.22
CA ASP A 399 -13.22 7.47 4.00
C ASP A 399 -11.70 7.50 4.25
N VAL A 400 -11.09 8.69 4.34
CA VAL A 400 -9.67 8.84 4.65
C VAL A 400 -9.43 8.69 6.15
N TYR A 401 -8.28 8.11 6.51
CA TYR A 401 -7.84 7.96 7.89
C TYR A 401 -7.42 9.32 8.47
N LYS A 402 -8.09 9.76 9.54
CA LYS A 402 -7.94 11.09 10.15
C LYS A 402 -7.63 11.01 11.66
N PRO A 403 -6.44 10.53 12.05
CA PRO A 403 -6.08 10.34 13.45
C PRO A 403 -5.77 11.66 14.17
N SER A 404 -5.94 11.66 15.49
CA SER A 404 -5.43 12.72 16.37
C SER A 404 -4.13 12.29 17.03
N PHE A 405 -2.99 12.60 16.43
CA PHE A 405 -1.69 12.24 16.99
C PHE A 405 -1.29 13.18 18.12
N GLY A 406 -0.57 12.64 19.11
CA GLY A 406 -0.09 13.41 20.24
C GLY A 406 1.22 12.87 20.81
N GLY A 407 2.06 13.79 21.29
CA GLY A 407 3.31 13.50 21.98
C GLY A 407 3.55 14.46 23.14
N PHE A 408 4.11 13.99 24.24
CA PHE A 408 4.53 14.87 25.32
C PHE A 408 5.86 15.55 24.99
N VAL A 409 6.01 16.79 25.45
CA VAL A 409 7.22 17.60 25.25
C VAL A 409 7.95 17.75 26.58
N ASP A 410 9.21 17.31 26.63
CA ASP A 410 10.07 17.36 27.82
C ASP A 410 10.84 18.68 27.87
N VAL A 411 10.16 19.76 28.27
CA VAL A 411 10.75 21.11 28.38
C VAL A 411 10.38 21.77 29.71
N ASP A 412 11.30 22.57 30.25
CA ASP A 412 11.04 23.44 31.40
C ASP A 412 10.36 24.75 30.96
N LEU A 413 9.18 25.03 31.51
CA LEU A 413 8.40 26.24 31.25
C LEU A 413 8.82 27.44 32.12
N ALA A 414 9.99 27.43 32.75
CA ALA A 414 10.53 28.58 33.49
C ALA A 414 10.55 29.89 32.66
N LYS A 415 10.77 29.77 31.35
CA LYS A 415 10.73 30.91 30.40
C LYS A 415 9.34 31.21 29.84
N LYS A 416 8.31 30.42 30.21
CA LYS A 416 6.92 30.52 29.74
C LYS A 416 6.82 30.66 28.21
N LYS A 417 7.59 29.82 27.52
CA LYS A 417 7.83 29.90 26.10
C LYS A 417 7.80 28.50 25.49
N LEU A 418 7.18 28.40 24.32
CA LEU A 418 7.16 27.20 23.50
C LEU A 418 7.40 27.57 22.04
N SER A 419 8.00 26.66 21.28
CA SER A 419 8.47 26.82 19.92
C SER A 419 7.98 25.63 19.10
N LEU A 420 7.58 25.93 17.88
CA LEU A 420 7.04 24.97 16.94
C LEU A 420 7.55 25.31 15.55
N ARG A 421 8.11 24.30 14.88
CA ARG A 421 8.38 24.35 13.44
C ARG A 421 7.45 23.40 12.72
N ILE A 422 6.91 23.80 11.59
CA ILE A 422 5.99 23.00 10.79
C ILE A 422 6.44 23.07 9.34
N LEU A 423 6.72 21.91 8.75
CA LEU A 423 6.87 21.77 7.30
C LEU A 423 5.52 21.36 6.72
N ILE A 424 5.01 22.16 5.80
CA ILE A 424 3.77 21.91 5.07
C ILE A 424 4.15 21.59 3.64
N ASP A 425 3.75 20.43 3.13
CA ASP A 425 4.00 20.03 1.75
C ASP A 425 2.80 19.24 1.21
N HIS A 426 1.80 19.99 0.75
CA HIS A 426 0.57 19.48 0.14
C HIS A 426 -0.22 18.48 1.01
N SER A 427 0.17 17.20 1.01
CA SER A 427 -0.50 16.11 1.72
C SER A 427 0.23 15.63 2.98
N VAL A 428 1.31 16.31 3.38
CA VAL A 428 2.07 16.01 4.59
C VAL A 428 2.34 17.27 5.42
N VAL A 429 2.24 17.10 6.74
CA VAL A 429 2.62 18.11 7.73
C VAL A 429 3.60 17.46 8.71
N GLU A 430 4.85 17.91 8.73
CA GLU A 430 5.87 17.47 9.70
C GLU A 430 6.06 18.56 10.76
N SER A 431 5.73 18.24 12.01
CA SER A 431 5.69 19.20 13.12
C SER A 431 6.78 18.89 14.15
N PHE A 432 7.61 19.88 14.49
CA PHE A 432 8.75 19.78 15.40
C PHE A 432 8.54 20.73 16.59
N GLY A 433 8.16 20.20 17.74
CA GLY A 433 8.03 20.94 18.99
C GLY A 433 9.36 21.04 19.73
N GLU A 434 9.65 22.20 20.31
CA GLU A 434 10.83 22.45 21.14
C GLU A 434 12.16 22.03 20.50
N GLY A 435 12.44 22.54 19.30
CA GLY A 435 13.67 22.19 18.58
C GLY A 435 13.73 20.71 18.15
N GLY A 436 12.55 20.07 18.06
CA GLY A 436 12.40 18.68 17.62
C GLY A 436 12.69 17.64 18.70
N MET A 437 12.44 18.00 19.97
CA MET A 437 12.32 17.03 21.06
C MET A 437 11.09 16.13 20.88
N THR A 438 10.00 16.70 20.33
CA THR A 438 8.79 15.98 19.98
C THR A 438 8.49 16.23 18.52
N VAL A 439 8.34 15.15 17.74
CA VAL A 439 8.05 15.24 16.31
C VAL A 439 6.76 14.48 15.99
N ILE A 440 5.90 15.09 15.18
CA ILE A 440 4.63 14.50 14.75
C ILE A 440 4.46 14.72 13.25
N THR A 441 4.34 13.63 12.50
CA THR A 441 4.03 13.65 11.07
C THR A 441 2.56 13.29 10.84
N SER A 442 1.83 14.08 10.07
CA SER A 442 0.46 13.80 9.68
C SER A 442 0.34 13.75 8.16
N ARG A 443 -0.33 12.71 7.65
CA ARG A 443 -0.78 12.66 6.25
C ARG A 443 -2.23 13.11 6.18
N VAL A 444 -2.51 14.10 5.34
CA VAL A 444 -3.85 14.70 5.21
C VAL A 444 -4.20 14.95 3.75
N TYR A 445 -5.49 14.87 3.42
CA TYR A 445 -6.00 14.96 2.04
C TYR A 445 -7.22 15.87 1.99
N PRO A 446 -7.07 17.19 2.24
CA PRO A 446 -8.16 18.13 2.10
C PRO A 446 -8.71 18.14 0.66
N THR A 447 -10.01 18.37 0.53
CA THR A 447 -10.73 18.43 -0.76
C THR A 447 -10.89 19.88 -1.26
N LEU A 448 -10.89 20.84 -0.35
CA LEU A 448 -11.05 22.28 -0.60
C LEU A 448 -9.72 23.02 -0.45
N ALA A 449 -8.97 22.71 0.61
CA ALA A 449 -7.69 23.36 0.91
C ALA A 449 -6.54 22.78 0.05
N VAL A 450 -6.59 23.03 -1.26
CA VAL A 450 -5.63 22.52 -2.25
C VAL A 450 -5.05 23.66 -3.09
N GLY A 451 -3.74 23.59 -3.35
CA GLY A 451 -3.04 24.56 -4.20
C GLY A 451 -3.14 25.98 -3.65
N ARG A 452 -3.73 26.90 -4.43
CA ARG A 452 -3.86 28.32 -4.05
C ARG A 452 -4.95 28.60 -3.02
N ASN A 453 -5.81 27.62 -2.73
CA ASN A 453 -6.91 27.74 -1.77
C ASN A 453 -6.50 27.32 -0.35
N VAL A 454 -5.21 27.09 -0.12
CA VAL A 454 -4.68 26.78 1.20
C VAL A 454 -4.48 28.07 1.99
N HIS A 455 -4.99 28.07 3.21
CA HIS A 455 -4.83 29.13 4.19
C HIS A 455 -4.07 28.61 5.42
N LEU A 456 -3.46 29.54 6.15
CA LEU A 456 -2.72 29.28 7.39
C LEU A 456 -3.26 30.23 8.45
N HIS A 457 -3.55 29.71 9.64
CA HIS A 457 -4.04 30.54 10.74
C HIS A 457 -3.25 30.30 12.01
N LEU A 458 -3.02 31.36 12.77
CA LEU A 458 -2.69 31.27 14.19
C LEU A 458 -3.98 31.19 14.99
N PHE A 459 -4.01 30.43 16.07
CA PHE A 459 -5.19 30.36 16.93
C PHE A 459 -4.85 30.17 18.40
N ASN A 460 -5.76 30.65 19.26
CA ASN A 460 -5.79 30.34 20.68
C ASN A 460 -7.24 30.08 21.12
N ASN A 461 -7.52 28.90 21.67
CA ASN A 461 -8.79 28.57 22.31
C ASN A 461 -8.64 28.24 23.81
N GLY A 462 -7.52 28.65 24.42
CA GLY A 462 -7.31 28.64 25.87
C GLY A 462 -7.87 29.90 26.55
N THR A 463 -8.06 29.86 27.87
CA THR A 463 -8.38 31.04 28.68
C THR A 463 -7.19 31.96 28.87
N GLU A 464 -5.98 31.41 28.99
CA GLU A 464 -4.74 32.21 29.03
C GLU A 464 -4.46 32.82 27.65
N THR A 465 -4.10 34.11 27.66
CA THR A 465 -3.73 34.82 26.44
C THR A 465 -2.33 34.41 25.98
N ILE A 466 -2.20 34.10 24.69
CA ILE A 466 -0.93 33.70 24.10
C ILE A 466 -0.38 34.84 23.25
N THR A 467 0.92 35.09 23.35
CA THR A 467 1.61 36.02 22.46
C THR A 467 2.53 35.25 21.52
N VAL A 468 2.39 35.48 20.23
CA VAL A 468 3.36 35.03 19.24
C VAL A 468 4.51 36.02 19.23
N GLU A 469 5.54 35.72 20.03
CA GLU A 469 6.76 36.53 20.12
C GLU A 469 7.44 36.65 18.75
N LYS A 470 7.45 35.56 17.98
CA LYS A 470 8.08 35.52 16.67
C LYS A 470 7.45 34.47 15.78
N MET A 471 7.16 34.81 14.54
CA MET A 471 6.77 33.89 13.49
C MET A 471 7.51 34.22 12.19
N ASN A 472 8.10 33.20 11.58
CA ASN A 472 8.54 33.25 10.19
C ASN A 472 7.74 32.23 9.39
N VAL A 473 7.32 32.62 8.20
CA VAL A 473 6.80 31.70 7.19
C VAL A 473 7.65 31.88 5.94
N TRP A 474 8.18 30.78 5.41
CA TRP A 474 8.84 30.77 4.12
C TRP A 474 7.99 29.97 3.14
N SER A 475 7.77 30.52 1.96
CA SER A 475 7.36 29.73 0.81
C SER A 475 8.50 28.79 0.46
N MET A 476 8.20 27.56 0.08
CA MET A 476 9.21 26.57 -0.25
C MET A 476 9.17 26.29 -1.75
N SER A 477 10.31 26.39 -2.43
CA SER A 477 10.44 25.95 -3.81
C SER A 477 10.41 24.43 -3.88
N SER A 478 9.81 23.86 -4.92
CA SER A 478 9.89 22.42 -5.17
C SER A 478 11.33 22.00 -5.50
N PRO A 479 11.80 20.83 -5.03
CA PRO A 479 13.10 20.30 -5.42
C PRO A 479 13.14 19.98 -6.92
N HIS A 480 14.34 19.98 -7.50
CA HIS A 480 14.54 19.62 -8.90
C HIS A 480 14.66 18.10 -9.04
N ASP A 481 13.69 17.47 -9.68
CA ASP A 481 13.80 16.08 -10.14
C ASP A 481 14.54 16.05 -11.48
N LEU A 482 15.76 15.55 -11.45
CA LEU A 482 16.60 15.43 -12.64
C LEU A 482 16.43 14.03 -13.25
N PHE A 483 15.81 13.97 -14.43
CA PHE A 483 15.80 12.76 -15.25
C PHE A 483 17.10 12.66 -16.05
N LEU A 484 17.86 11.59 -15.84
CA LEU A 484 18.95 11.23 -16.77
C LEU A 484 18.34 10.65 -18.06
N ASN A 485 18.00 11.53 -19.00
CA ASN A 485 17.58 11.10 -20.34
C ASN A 485 18.72 10.32 -21.03
N SER A 486 18.50 9.02 -21.28
CA SER A 486 19.47 8.08 -21.87
C SER A 486 19.79 8.35 -23.36
N LYS A 487 19.34 9.46 -23.95
CA LYS A 487 19.55 9.81 -25.37
C LYS A 487 20.27 11.12 -25.67
N LEU A 488 20.76 11.86 -24.68
CA LEU A 488 21.52 13.09 -24.91
C LEU A 488 22.84 13.09 -24.13
N ASN A 489 23.87 12.46 -24.71
CA ASN A 489 25.27 12.84 -24.49
C ASN A 489 26.17 12.28 -25.60
N GLN A 490 26.05 12.87 -26.80
CA GLN A 490 27.17 13.01 -27.72
C GLN A 490 27.42 14.51 -27.92
N LYS A 491 28.03 15.16 -26.93
CA LYS A 491 28.99 16.24 -27.21
C LYS A 491 30.18 16.10 -26.26
N PRO A 492 31.42 16.27 -26.75
CA PRO A 492 32.62 16.10 -25.96
C PRO A 492 32.86 17.34 -25.11
N PHE A 493 33.18 17.14 -23.82
CA PHE A 493 33.88 18.14 -23.04
C PHE A 493 35.30 18.29 -23.60
N ASP A 494 35.50 19.29 -24.45
CA ASP A 494 36.82 19.87 -24.69
C ASP A 494 37.23 20.64 -23.42
N ASN A 495 38.28 20.18 -22.74
CA ASN A 495 39.53 20.94 -22.50
C ASN A 495 40.42 20.20 -21.47
N PRO A 496 41.48 19.49 -21.87
CA PRO A 496 42.47 18.94 -20.95
C PRO A 496 43.72 19.83 -20.97
N LYS A 497 43.82 20.76 -20.00
CA LYS A 497 45.11 21.33 -19.65
C LYS A 497 45.33 21.24 -18.15
N ASN A 498 46.50 20.71 -17.82
CA ASN A 498 47.12 20.58 -16.50
C ASN A 498 46.63 19.40 -15.66
N PHE A 499 47.35 18.28 -15.75
CA PHE A 499 48.12 17.75 -14.62
C PHE A 499 49.14 16.73 -15.15
N HIS A 500 50.39 17.18 -15.22
CA HIS A 500 51.55 16.32 -15.36
C HIS A 500 51.76 15.57 -14.04
N HIS A 501 51.58 14.25 -14.03
CA HIS A 501 52.40 13.34 -13.23
C HIS A 501 52.37 11.94 -13.85
N ARG A 502 53.25 11.73 -14.84
CA ARG A 502 53.75 10.39 -15.19
C ARG A 502 55.01 10.15 -14.39
N ARG A 503 54.96 9.16 -13.51
CA ARG A 503 56.01 8.20 -13.10
C ARG A 503 55.82 7.90 -11.62
N CYS A 504 55.46 6.65 -11.34
CA CYS A 504 55.82 5.83 -10.17
C CYS A 504 54.70 4.82 -9.89
N PHE A 505 54.63 3.76 -10.69
CA PHE A 505 53.97 2.50 -10.31
C PHE A 505 54.68 1.38 -11.07
N ASP A 506 55.92 1.09 -10.66
CA ASP A 506 56.69 -0.03 -11.20
C ASP A 506 57.53 -0.71 -10.09
N THR A 507 57.01 -0.75 -8.88
CA THR A 507 57.56 -1.55 -7.76
C THR A 507 56.45 -1.91 -6.80
N LEU A 508 55.84 -3.10 -6.98
CA LEU A 508 55.23 -3.95 -5.94
C LEU A 508 54.47 -5.14 -6.60
N LEU A 509 55.16 -5.97 -7.38
CA LEU A 509 54.66 -7.30 -7.81
C LEU A 509 55.83 -8.29 -8.05
N PRO A 510 55.72 -9.57 -7.63
CA PRO A 510 56.78 -10.59 -7.73
C PRO A 510 57.05 -11.11 -9.16
N PRO A 511 58.20 -11.79 -9.39
CA PRO A 511 58.81 -12.00 -10.72
C PRO A 511 57.99 -12.71 -11.82
N PRO A 512 57.14 -13.72 -11.54
CA PRO A 512 56.52 -14.50 -12.64
C PRO A 512 55.37 -13.76 -13.37
N PHE A 513 54.86 -12.63 -12.83
CA PHE A 513 53.75 -11.88 -13.44
C PHE A 513 54.19 -10.75 -14.38
N ARG A 514 55.46 -10.33 -14.37
CA ARG A 514 55.97 -9.23 -15.22
C ARG A 514 56.05 -9.59 -16.71
N ARG A 515 56.24 -10.87 -17.06
CA ARG A 515 56.28 -11.34 -18.46
C ARG A 515 54.90 -11.46 -19.10
N LYS A 516 53.86 -11.90 -18.37
CA LYS A 516 52.49 -12.05 -18.90
C LYS A 516 51.81 -10.69 -19.16
N HIS A 517 52.04 -9.70 -18.30
CA HIS A 517 51.41 -8.37 -18.44
C HIS A 517 51.94 -7.57 -19.65
N ARG A 518 53.25 -7.67 -19.96
CA ARG A 518 53.84 -7.00 -21.14
C ARG A 518 53.34 -7.59 -22.47
N THR A 519 53.07 -8.90 -22.52
CA THR A 519 52.52 -9.57 -23.71
C THR A 519 51.04 -9.24 -23.92
N PHE A 520 50.25 -9.20 -22.84
CA PHE A 520 48.82 -8.84 -22.89
C PHE A 520 48.60 -7.38 -23.32
N CYS A 521 49.41 -6.43 -22.82
CA CYS A 521 49.35 -5.03 -23.26
C CYS A 521 49.74 -4.82 -24.74
N ARG A 522 50.67 -5.63 -25.28
CA ARG A 522 51.04 -5.60 -26.71
C ARG A 522 49.92 -6.18 -27.59
N LEU A 523 49.26 -7.26 -27.16
CA LEU A 523 48.14 -7.86 -27.88
C LEU A 523 46.90 -6.93 -27.91
N ARG A 524 46.57 -6.29 -26.78
CA ARG A 524 45.46 -5.33 -26.68
C ARG A 524 45.67 -4.08 -27.53
N ARG A 525 46.92 -3.61 -27.68
CA ARG A 525 47.27 -2.51 -28.59
C ARG A 525 47.19 -2.90 -30.08
N ARG A 526 47.54 -4.15 -30.44
CA ARG A 526 47.38 -4.67 -31.81
C ARG A 526 45.90 -4.87 -32.18
N LEU A 527 45.09 -5.42 -31.27
CA LEU A 527 43.64 -5.60 -31.47
C LEU A 527 42.88 -4.28 -31.61
N ARG A 528 43.23 -3.25 -30.82
CA ARG A 528 42.66 -1.90 -31.00
C ARG A 528 43.03 -1.28 -32.34
N ARG A 529 44.27 -1.45 -32.83
CA ARG A 529 44.67 -0.97 -34.16
C ARG A 529 43.95 -1.70 -35.29
N LEU A 530 43.73 -3.01 -35.14
CA LEU A 530 42.98 -3.81 -36.12
C LEU A 530 41.50 -3.40 -36.19
N HIS A 531 40.89 -3.09 -35.03
CA HIS A 531 39.51 -2.61 -34.95
C HIS A 531 39.34 -1.23 -35.61
N PHE A 532 40.25 -0.28 -35.36
CA PHE A 532 40.22 1.03 -36.03
C PHE A 532 40.47 0.94 -37.54
N LEU A 533 41.29 -0.03 -37.98
CA LEU A 533 41.52 -0.28 -39.41
C LEU A 533 40.27 -0.87 -40.08
N LEU A 534 39.56 -1.79 -39.41
CA LEU A 534 38.29 -2.37 -39.88
C LEU A 534 37.17 -1.33 -39.94
N GLU A 535 37.05 -0.43 -38.94
CA GLU A 535 36.10 0.68 -38.99
C GLU A 535 36.40 1.67 -40.13
N ALA A 536 37.69 1.96 -40.39
CA ALA A 536 38.09 2.83 -41.49
C ALA A 536 37.76 2.22 -42.87
N ILE A 537 37.95 0.90 -43.03
CA ILE A 537 37.60 0.16 -44.25
C ILE A 537 36.08 0.12 -44.45
N CYS A 538 35.29 -0.14 -43.40
CA CYS A 538 33.82 -0.11 -43.48
C CYS A 538 33.29 1.29 -43.82
N ARG A 539 33.90 2.37 -43.32
CA ARG A 539 33.53 3.75 -43.68
C ARG A 539 33.93 4.13 -45.10
N GLN A 540 34.99 3.54 -45.66
CA GLN A 540 35.37 3.73 -47.06
C GLN A 540 34.44 2.98 -48.03
N LEU A 541 33.97 1.79 -47.65
CA LEU A 541 33.04 0.98 -48.46
C LEU A 541 31.60 1.54 -48.46
N SER A 542 31.21 2.30 -47.41
CA SER A 542 29.89 2.93 -47.32
C SER A 542 29.70 4.18 -48.21
N ARG A 543 30.75 4.74 -48.82
CA ARG A 543 30.69 6.00 -49.60
C ARG A 543 30.62 5.84 -51.13
N LYS A 544 30.51 4.62 -51.67
CA LYS A 544 30.21 4.39 -53.11
C LYS A 544 28.91 3.59 -53.25
N ARG A 545 27.86 4.23 -53.78
CA ARG A 545 26.59 3.58 -54.16
C ARG A 545 26.78 2.80 -55.47
N ASN A 546 26.35 1.55 -55.50
CA ASN A 546 25.27 1.02 -56.36
C ASN A 546 25.09 -0.48 -56.10
N GLY A 547 23.84 -0.93 -56.15
CA GLY A 547 23.38 -2.19 -55.57
C GLY A 547 24.12 -3.45 -56.03
N MET A 548 24.51 -4.27 -55.04
CA MET A 548 24.65 -5.73 -55.13
C MET A 548 24.74 -6.28 -53.70
N SER A 549 24.01 -7.37 -53.43
CA SER A 549 24.04 -8.11 -52.17
C SER A 549 25.31 -8.93 -52.07
N PHE A 550 26.01 -8.89 -50.92
CA PHE A 550 27.11 -9.79 -50.62
C PHE A 550 26.78 -10.62 -49.38
N VAL A 551 26.72 -11.94 -49.57
CA VAL A 551 26.73 -12.95 -48.49
C VAL A 551 28.19 -13.17 -48.10
N LEU A 552 28.51 -12.99 -46.82
CA LEU A 552 29.83 -13.32 -46.27
C LEU A 552 29.70 -14.58 -45.40
N GLU A 553 30.05 -15.74 -45.95
CA GLU A 553 30.29 -16.95 -45.17
C GLU A 553 31.67 -16.86 -44.51
N VAL A 554 31.74 -17.09 -43.20
CA VAL A 554 33.01 -17.27 -42.48
C VAL A 554 33.00 -18.65 -41.83
N PRO A 555 33.99 -19.52 -42.12
CA PRO A 555 34.01 -20.89 -41.64
C PRO A 555 34.39 -20.97 -40.16
N VAL A 556 33.61 -21.74 -39.40
CA VAL A 556 33.93 -22.15 -38.03
C VAL A 556 34.72 -23.45 -38.10
N ASN A 557 36.01 -23.41 -37.80
CA ASN A 557 36.78 -24.58 -37.38
C ASN A 557 38.06 -24.14 -36.66
N LEU A 558 38.13 -24.43 -35.35
CA LEU A 558 39.33 -24.82 -34.59
C LEU A 558 38.95 -24.94 -33.10
N PHE A 559 38.66 -26.18 -32.68
CA PHE A 559 39.29 -26.88 -31.55
C PHE A 559 38.42 -28.09 -31.18
N GLY A 560 38.90 -29.29 -31.52
CA GLY A 560 38.35 -30.56 -31.10
C GLY A 560 39.33 -31.34 -30.21
N CYS A 561 38.73 -32.30 -29.47
CA CYS A 561 39.31 -33.36 -28.62
C CYS A 561 39.86 -32.95 -27.24
N GLN A 562 39.50 -33.61 -26.13
CA GLN A 562 39.16 -35.03 -25.97
C GLN A 562 37.92 -35.31 -25.10
N GLN A 563 37.29 -36.43 -25.44
CA GLN A 563 36.18 -37.14 -24.80
C GLN A 563 36.59 -37.82 -23.48
N SER A 564 35.61 -38.03 -22.59
CA SER A 564 35.44 -39.32 -21.91
C SER A 564 33.95 -39.63 -21.72
N GLN A 565 33.56 -40.81 -22.20
CA GLN A 565 32.24 -41.46 -22.27
C GLN A 565 31.68 -41.79 -20.87
N HIS A 566 30.37 -41.73 -20.62
CA HIS A 566 29.36 -42.82 -20.66
C HIS A 566 28.17 -42.29 -19.81
N ASN A 567 26.87 -42.58 -19.94
CA ASN A 567 26.05 -43.48 -20.76
C ASN A 567 24.64 -42.85 -20.84
N LEU A 568 24.01 -42.96 -22.00
CA LEU A 568 22.57 -42.83 -22.18
C LEU A 568 21.91 -44.18 -21.81
N VAL A 569 20.86 -44.15 -20.99
CA VAL A 569 19.84 -45.20 -20.99
C VAL A 569 18.47 -44.53 -21.00
N SER A 570 17.79 -44.69 -22.14
CA SER A 570 16.34 -44.50 -22.29
C SER A 570 15.60 -45.73 -21.77
N TYR A 571 14.54 -45.55 -21.00
CA TYR A 571 13.44 -46.53 -20.94
C TYR A 571 12.09 -45.83 -20.86
N SER A 572 11.18 -46.30 -21.71
CA SER A 572 9.77 -45.89 -21.79
C SER A 572 8.87 -46.83 -20.98
N ARG A 573 7.68 -46.30 -20.65
CA ARG A 573 6.39 -46.96 -20.32
C ARG A 573 6.11 -47.45 -18.89
N LYS A 574 5.04 -46.83 -18.37
CA LYS A 574 3.88 -47.36 -17.60
C LYS A 574 4.15 -48.11 -16.29
N GLN A 575 3.69 -47.50 -15.18
CA GLN A 575 2.63 -48.11 -14.36
C GLN A 575 1.97 -47.08 -13.43
N ARG A 576 0.63 -47.04 -13.50
CA ARG A 576 -0.24 -46.51 -12.45
C ARG A 576 -0.10 -47.42 -11.22
N CYS A 577 0.03 -46.83 -10.04
CA CYS A 577 -0.41 -47.46 -8.80
C CYS A 577 -1.18 -46.43 -7.97
N LEU A 578 -2.49 -46.65 -7.91
CA LEU A 578 -3.38 -46.12 -6.89
C LEU A 578 -2.94 -46.67 -5.53
N PHE A 579 -2.81 -45.81 -4.52
CA PHE A 579 -2.95 -46.20 -3.13
C PHE A 579 -4.05 -45.38 -2.49
N SER A 580 -5.16 -46.05 -2.21
CA SER A 580 -6.21 -45.59 -1.32
C SER A 580 -5.69 -45.64 0.12
N MET A 581 -5.90 -44.58 0.90
CA MET A 581 -6.03 -44.71 2.35
C MET A 581 -7.30 -44.01 2.81
N SER A 582 -8.26 -44.83 3.20
CA SER A 582 -9.43 -44.46 3.98
C SER A 582 -9.02 -44.09 5.40
N ALA A 583 -9.43 -42.92 5.89
CA ALA A 583 -9.41 -42.62 7.31
C ALA A 583 -10.87 -42.47 7.78
N LYS A 584 -11.37 -43.51 8.46
CA LYS A 584 -12.55 -43.42 9.32
C LYS A 584 -12.16 -42.59 10.54
N LEU A 585 -12.83 -41.46 10.76
CA LEU A 585 -12.77 -40.76 12.05
C LEU A 585 -13.94 -41.26 12.90
N ASN A 586 -13.58 -42.04 13.92
CA ASN A 586 -14.46 -42.38 15.03
C ASN A 586 -14.74 -41.13 15.85
N THR A 587 -16.02 -40.83 16.05
CA THR A 587 -16.55 -39.95 17.08
C THR A 587 -16.43 -40.60 18.44
N PRO A 588 -15.98 -39.88 19.48
CA PRO A 588 -16.39 -40.14 20.84
C PRO A 588 -17.48 -39.15 21.25
N SER A 589 -18.58 -39.71 21.72
CA SER A 589 -19.65 -39.06 22.47
C SER A 589 -19.12 -38.47 23.79
N ILE A 590 -19.42 -37.20 24.05
CA ILE A 590 -19.45 -36.66 25.41
C ILE A 590 -20.82 -36.01 25.61
N GLN A 591 -21.58 -36.58 26.54
CA GLN A 591 -22.84 -36.08 27.06
C GLN A 591 -22.61 -34.85 27.95
N SER A 592 -23.54 -33.89 27.80
CA SER A 592 -24.09 -32.94 28.78
C SER A 592 -23.20 -32.41 29.91
N LEU A 593 -23.06 -31.07 29.97
CA LEU A 593 -23.34 -30.28 31.17
C LEU A 593 -23.48 -28.79 30.81
N ASP A 594 -24.66 -28.28 31.15
CA ASP A 594 -25.07 -26.91 31.52
C ASP A 594 -25.11 -25.76 30.50
N GLU A 595 -26.34 -25.59 29.98
CA GLU A 595 -27.02 -24.32 29.75
C GLU A 595 -26.89 -23.35 30.93
N LYS A 596 -26.10 -22.28 30.75
CA LYS A 596 -26.35 -20.91 31.27
C LYS A 596 -25.12 -20.06 30.99
N HIS A 597 -25.10 -19.43 29.81
CA HIS A 597 -24.54 -18.09 29.55
C HIS A 597 -24.33 -17.93 28.05
N LEU A 598 -25.43 -17.76 27.31
CA LEU A 598 -25.38 -17.27 25.93
C LEU A 598 -26.63 -16.41 25.68
N ALA A 599 -26.69 -15.25 26.32
CA ALA A 599 -27.56 -14.18 25.85
C ALA A 599 -26.91 -13.62 24.56
N HIS A 600 -27.23 -14.25 23.42
CA HIS A 600 -26.88 -13.72 22.11
C HIS A 600 -27.80 -12.57 21.75
N SER A 601 -27.18 -11.47 21.32
CA SER A 601 -27.82 -10.36 20.64
C SER A 601 -28.71 -10.86 19.51
N ASN A 602 -30.00 -10.49 19.52
CA ASN A 602 -30.92 -10.67 18.39
C ASN A 602 -30.43 -9.83 17.20
N ALA A 603 -29.57 -10.39 16.36
CA ALA A 603 -29.33 -9.86 15.02
C ALA A 603 -30.57 -10.16 14.17
N VAL A 604 -31.30 -9.13 13.75
CA VAL A 604 -32.45 -9.28 12.84
C VAL A 604 -31.92 -9.78 11.49
N VAL A 605 -32.26 -11.01 11.13
CA VAL A 605 -31.91 -11.61 9.83
C VAL A 605 -32.82 -10.99 8.75
N LEU A 606 -32.24 -10.49 7.65
CA LEU A 606 -32.98 -9.82 6.58
C LEU A 606 -33.95 -10.79 5.86
N PRO A 607 -35.27 -10.50 5.85
CA PRO A 607 -36.24 -11.27 5.09
C PRO A 607 -36.20 -10.92 3.59
N ILE A 608 -36.10 -11.93 2.74
CA ILE A 608 -36.19 -11.78 1.29
C ILE A 608 -37.27 -12.69 0.69
N MET A 609 -38.03 -12.16 -0.26
CA MET A 609 -38.98 -12.92 -1.08
C MET A 609 -38.42 -13.04 -2.49
N VAL A 610 -38.38 -14.25 -3.05
CA VAL A 610 -37.85 -14.50 -4.39
C VAL A 610 -39.00 -14.84 -5.34
N ASN A 611 -39.14 -14.07 -6.41
CA ASN A 611 -40.20 -14.27 -7.41
C ASN A 611 -39.69 -15.06 -8.62
N SER A 612 -40.61 -15.81 -9.23
CA SER A 612 -40.33 -16.79 -10.29
C SER A 612 -39.49 -18.01 -9.83
N CYS A 613 -39.76 -18.54 -8.62
CA CYS A 613 -39.09 -19.73 -8.08
C CYS A 613 -39.34 -21.02 -8.91
N MET A 614 -40.34 -21.04 -9.78
CA MET A 614 -40.51 -22.12 -10.76
C MET A 614 -39.42 -22.12 -11.85
N GLY A 615 -38.78 -20.96 -12.07
CA GLY A 615 -37.67 -20.81 -12.99
C GLY A 615 -36.31 -21.16 -12.37
N LYS A 616 -35.39 -21.70 -13.19
CA LYS A 616 -34.02 -22.08 -12.75
C LYS A 616 -33.26 -20.92 -12.08
N MET A 617 -33.56 -19.68 -12.45
CA MET A 617 -32.88 -18.51 -11.88
C MET A 617 -33.44 -18.16 -10.49
N GLY A 618 -34.76 -18.18 -10.30
CA GLY A 618 -35.37 -18.01 -8.97
C GLY A 618 -34.88 -19.08 -7.98
N GLN A 619 -34.75 -20.33 -8.42
CA GLN A 619 -34.22 -21.41 -7.57
C GLN A 619 -32.78 -21.15 -7.12
N ALA A 620 -31.91 -20.76 -8.06
CA ALA A 620 -30.52 -20.45 -7.73
C ALA A 620 -30.39 -19.24 -6.78
N VAL A 621 -31.28 -18.25 -6.87
CA VAL A 621 -31.34 -17.11 -5.93
C VAL A 621 -31.76 -17.55 -4.55
N VAL A 622 -32.75 -18.45 -4.42
CA VAL A 622 -33.14 -19.04 -3.13
C VAL A 622 -31.96 -19.78 -2.50
N GLU A 623 -31.27 -20.63 -3.26
CA GLU A 623 -30.09 -21.37 -2.78
C GLU A 623 -28.97 -20.41 -2.33
N ALA A 624 -28.70 -19.37 -3.11
CA ALA A 624 -27.71 -18.34 -2.76
C ALA A 624 -28.12 -17.56 -1.49
N GLY A 625 -29.41 -17.26 -1.32
CA GLY A 625 -29.94 -16.59 -0.13
C GLY A 625 -29.87 -17.45 1.13
N VAL A 626 -30.17 -18.76 1.02
CA VAL A 626 -29.99 -19.72 2.13
C VAL A 626 -28.51 -19.83 2.50
N SER A 627 -27.62 -19.97 1.51
CA SER A 627 -26.19 -20.00 1.74
C SER A 627 -25.64 -18.70 2.35
N ALA A 628 -26.33 -17.58 2.12
CA ALA A 628 -26.00 -16.28 2.70
C ALA A 628 -26.49 -16.10 4.15
N GLY A 629 -27.27 -17.04 4.68
CA GLY A 629 -27.90 -16.92 5.99
C GLY A 629 -29.10 -15.95 6.01
N LEU A 630 -29.74 -15.69 4.88
CA LEU A 630 -30.94 -14.84 4.79
C LEU A 630 -32.22 -15.60 5.11
N HIS A 631 -33.24 -14.88 5.56
CA HIS A 631 -34.56 -15.46 5.81
C HIS A 631 -35.38 -15.48 4.52
N ILE A 632 -35.52 -16.65 3.91
CA ILE A 632 -36.35 -16.82 2.71
C ILE A 632 -37.82 -16.88 3.13
N VAL A 633 -38.60 -15.91 2.68
CA VAL A 633 -40.07 -15.89 2.84
C VAL A 633 -40.68 -17.02 1.99
N PRO A 634 -41.58 -17.85 2.54
CA PRO A 634 -42.11 -19.05 1.89
C PRO A 634 -43.18 -18.76 0.83
N ALA A 635 -43.04 -17.68 0.06
CA ALA A 635 -43.97 -17.26 -0.98
C ALA A 635 -43.22 -16.82 -2.24
N SER A 636 -43.80 -17.06 -3.41
CA SER A 636 -43.30 -16.62 -4.71
C SER A 636 -44.45 -16.27 -5.65
N PHE A 637 -44.33 -15.20 -6.43
CA PHE A 637 -45.29 -14.89 -7.49
C PHE A 637 -44.92 -15.61 -8.79
N GLY A 638 -45.93 -16.21 -9.42
CA GLY A 638 -45.81 -16.96 -10.66
C GLY A 638 -46.96 -16.70 -11.62
N ILE A 639 -46.96 -17.42 -12.74
CA ILE A 639 -48.06 -17.40 -13.71
C ILE A 639 -49.27 -18.17 -13.17
N GLN A 640 -50.48 -17.87 -13.68
CA GLN A 640 -51.71 -18.51 -13.21
C GLN A 640 -51.67 -20.06 -13.23
N LYS A 641 -50.92 -20.65 -14.18
CA LYS A 641 -50.75 -22.11 -14.31
C LYS A 641 -50.01 -22.75 -13.12
N ASP A 642 -49.21 -21.96 -12.40
CA ASP A 642 -48.39 -22.41 -11.28
C ASP A 642 -48.99 -22.02 -9.92
N ALA A 643 -50.10 -21.27 -9.91
CA ALA A 643 -50.79 -20.88 -8.68
C ALA A 643 -51.21 -22.11 -7.86
N GLY A 644 -50.94 -22.08 -6.55
CA GLY A 644 -51.24 -23.15 -5.60
C GLY A 644 -50.23 -24.29 -5.55
N LYS A 645 -49.16 -24.26 -6.37
CA LYS A 645 -48.08 -25.25 -6.28
C LYS A 645 -47.08 -24.88 -5.17
N THR A 646 -46.51 -25.89 -4.54
CA THR A 646 -45.39 -25.74 -3.61
C THR A 646 -44.13 -26.29 -4.25
N ILE A 647 -43.04 -25.52 -4.19
CA ILE A 647 -41.72 -25.94 -4.66
C ILE A 647 -40.75 -26.05 -3.48
N GLN A 648 -39.96 -27.11 -3.46
CA GLN A 648 -38.92 -27.32 -2.46
C GLN A 648 -37.55 -26.89 -3.02
N VAL A 649 -36.95 -25.85 -2.46
CA VAL A 649 -35.65 -25.30 -2.89
C VAL A 649 -34.87 -24.85 -1.67
N GLY A 650 -33.57 -25.17 -1.59
CA GLY A 650 -32.72 -24.74 -0.47
C GLY A 650 -33.20 -25.24 0.91
N GLY A 651 -33.94 -26.36 0.96
CA GLY A 651 -34.55 -26.88 2.19
C GLY A 651 -35.76 -26.08 2.68
N LYS A 652 -36.36 -25.24 1.82
CA LYS A 652 -37.56 -24.44 2.11
C LYS A 652 -38.70 -24.85 1.19
N ASP A 653 -39.91 -24.90 1.74
CA ASP A 653 -41.14 -25.07 0.98
C ASP A 653 -41.69 -23.68 0.64
N ILE A 654 -41.79 -23.37 -0.66
CA ILE A 654 -42.21 -22.06 -1.16
C ILE A 654 -43.52 -22.24 -1.93
N GLN A 655 -44.57 -21.55 -1.49
CA GLN A 655 -45.87 -21.56 -2.16
C GLN A 655 -45.93 -20.54 -3.29
N VAL A 656 -46.42 -20.96 -4.45
CA VAL A 656 -46.57 -20.10 -5.63
C VAL A 656 -47.97 -19.49 -5.67
N HIS A 657 -48.04 -18.17 -5.67
CA HIS A 657 -49.27 -17.39 -5.77
C HIS A 657 -49.44 -16.85 -7.19
N GLY A 658 -50.69 -16.80 -7.65
CA GLY A 658 -51.04 -16.36 -8.99
C GLY A 658 -51.22 -14.83 -9.07
N PRO A 659 -51.45 -14.30 -10.28
CA PRO A 659 -51.72 -12.88 -10.46
C PRO A 659 -52.98 -12.37 -9.74
N SER A 660 -53.96 -13.25 -9.45
CA SER A 660 -55.24 -12.88 -8.83
C SER A 660 -55.16 -12.65 -7.30
N ASP A 661 -54.22 -13.28 -6.61
CA ASP A 661 -54.07 -13.21 -5.15
C ASP A 661 -52.80 -12.47 -4.69
N ARG A 662 -51.87 -12.16 -5.60
CA ARG A 662 -50.57 -11.52 -5.28
C ARG A 662 -50.64 -10.23 -4.46
N GLU A 663 -51.67 -9.39 -4.66
CA GLU A 663 -51.83 -8.14 -3.91
C GLU A 663 -52.16 -8.40 -2.44
N ALA A 664 -53.17 -9.23 -2.19
CA ALA A 664 -53.57 -9.61 -0.83
C ALA A 664 -52.46 -10.39 -0.11
N THR A 665 -51.78 -11.29 -0.83
CA THR A 665 -50.64 -12.05 -0.30
C THR A 665 -49.48 -11.13 0.07
N LEU A 666 -49.09 -10.18 -0.81
CA LEU A 666 -48.00 -9.25 -0.51
C LEU A 666 -48.32 -8.39 0.72
N ALA A 667 -49.55 -7.90 0.84
CA ALA A 667 -49.99 -7.13 2.00
C ALA A 667 -49.84 -7.94 3.30
N SER A 668 -50.31 -9.19 3.31
CA SER A 668 -50.17 -10.09 4.47
C SER A 668 -48.71 -10.38 4.82
N ILE A 669 -47.84 -10.58 3.83
CA ILE A 669 -46.40 -10.81 4.07
C ILE A 669 -45.74 -9.57 4.67
N LEU A 670 -46.11 -8.36 4.23
CA LEU A 670 -45.53 -7.12 4.75
C LEU A 670 -45.95 -6.84 6.20
N GLU A 671 -47.10 -7.33 6.65
CA GLU A 671 -47.50 -7.28 8.07
C GLU A 671 -46.58 -8.17 8.94
N GLU A 672 -46.18 -9.35 8.43
CA GLU A 672 -45.28 -10.27 9.13
C GLU A 672 -43.80 -9.86 9.01
N TYR A 673 -43.41 -9.32 7.85
CA TYR A 673 -42.02 -8.97 7.49
C TYR A 673 -41.94 -7.51 7.02
N PRO A 674 -41.96 -6.51 7.92
CA PRO A 674 -42.00 -5.09 7.55
C PRO A 674 -40.73 -4.59 6.84
N ASN A 675 -39.61 -5.32 6.94
CA ASN A 675 -38.33 -4.98 6.29
C ASN A 675 -38.05 -5.87 5.05
N LEU A 676 -39.10 -6.38 4.40
CA LEU A 676 -38.99 -7.27 3.25
C LEU A 676 -38.27 -6.60 2.06
N ILE A 677 -37.42 -7.36 1.39
CA ILE A 677 -36.92 -7.03 0.05
C ILE A 677 -37.32 -8.12 -0.94
N VAL A 678 -37.88 -7.74 -2.08
CA VAL A 678 -38.27 -8.68 -3.14
C VAL A 678 -37.14 -8.81 -4.16
N VAL A 679 -36.73 -10.02 -4.52
CA VAL A 679 -35.80 -10.30 -5.61
C VAL A 679 -36.57 -10.95 -6.76
N ASP A 680 -36.67 -10.27 -7.90
CA ASP A 680 -37.55 -10.65 -8.99
C ASP A 680 -36.77 -11.02 -10.27
N PHE A 681 -36.99 -12.26 -10.72
CA PHE A 681 -36.53 -12.82 -11.99
C PHE A 681 -37.71 -13.36 -12.84
N THR A 682 -38.84 -12.66 -12.81
CA THR A 682 -40.03 -12.95 -13.62
C THR A 682 -39.76 -12.93 -15.12
N VAL A 683 -40.74 -13.33 -15.92
CA VAL A 683 -40.65 -13.25 -17.38
C VAL A 683 -40.81 -11.81 -17.88
N PRO A 684 -40.24 -11.42 -19.04
CA PRO A 684 -40.27 -10.04 -19.54
C PRO A 684 -41.65 -9.36 -19.52
N ASN A 685 -42.71 -10.09 -19.89
CA ASN A 685 -44.08 -9.56 -19.95
C ASN A 685 -44.68 -9.22 -18.57
N ALA A 686 -44.10 -9.69 -17.48
CA ALA A 686 -44.57 -9.45 -16.12
C ALA A 686 -43.75 -8.39 -15.36
N VAL A 687 -42.65 -7.89 -15.94
CA VAL A 687 -41.71 -6.95 -15.29
C VAL A 687 -42.42 -5.66 -14.86
N ASN A 688 -43.15 -5.02 -15.78
CA ASN A 688 -43.80 -3.75 -15.52
C ASN A 688 -44.93 -3.87 -14.49
N ASP A 689 -45.76 -4.93 -14.60
CA ASP A 689 -46.87 -5.18 -13.67
C ASP A 689 -46.38 -5.50 -12.25
N ASN A 690 -45.32 -6.29 -12.12
CA ASN A 690 -44.72 -6.60 -10.83
C ASN A 690 -44.05 -5.37 -10.20
N ALA A 691 -43.30 -4.59 -10.99
CA ALA A 691 -42.71 -3.35 -10.48
C ALA A 691 -43.77 -2.37 -9.99
N LYS A 692 -44.89 -2.23 -10.71
CA LYS A 692 -46.03 -1.41 -10.29
C LYS A 692 -46.64 -1.92 -8.97
N LEU A 693 -46.80 -3.23 -8.83
CA LEU A 693 -47.25 -3.85 -7.57
C LEU A 693 -46.32 -3.50 -6.41
N TYR A 694 -45.00 -3.63 -6.59
CA TYR A 694 -44.04 -3.32 -5.53
C TYR A 694 -44.05 -1.84 -5.15
N CYS A 695 -44.13 -0.96 -6.14
CA CYS A 695 -44.21 0.48 -5.94
C CYS A 695 -45.50 0.87 -5.17
N ASN A 696 -46.65 0.28 -5.53
CA ASN A 696 -47.91 0.51 -4.84
C ASN A 696 -47.89 0.03 -3.38
N ALA A 697 -47.23 -1.10 -3.11
CA ALA A 697 -47.08 -1.65 -1.77
C ALA A 697 -45.93 -1.01 -0.96
N GLY A 698 -45.10 -0.17 -1.59
CA GLY A 698 -43.93 0.46 -0.96
C GLY A 698 -42.81 -0.52 -0.59
N VAL A 699 -42.73 -1.70 -1.23
CA VAL A 699 -41.74 -2.73 -0.92
C VAL A 699 -40.48 -2.58 -1.79
N PRO A 700 -39.28 -2.43 -1.19
CA PRO A 700 -38.04 -2.37 -1.95
C PRO A 700 -37.77 -3.66 -2.74
N PHE A 701 -37.16 -3.53 -3.92
CA PHE A 701 -36.93 -4.71 -4.76
C PHE A 701 -35.66 -4.66 -5.62
N VAL A 702 -35.20 -5.85 -5.99
CA VAL A 702 -34.13 -6.10 -6.95
C VAL A 702 -34.76 -6.73 -8.20
N MET A 703 -34.63 -6.08 -9.35
CA MET A 703 -35.16 -6.57 -10.64
C MET A 703 -34.02 -7.02 -11.55
N GLY A 704 -33.90 -8.35 -11.73
CA GLY A 704 -32.85 -9.00 -12.53
C GLY A 704 -33.29 -9.48 -13.91
N THR A 705 -34.57 -9.38 -14.24
CA THR A 705 -35.09 -9.78 -15.55
C THR A 705 -34.64 -8.83 -16.65
N THR A 706 -34.13 -9.42 -17.74
CA THR A 706 -33.86 -8.72 -19.00
C THR A 706 -35.13 -8.67 -19.85
N GLY A 707 -35.55 -7.49 -20.30
CA GLY A 707 -36.77 -7.28 -21.09
C GLY A 707 -37.86 -6.47 -20.37
N GLY A 708 -39.06 -6.43 -20.96
CA GLY A 708 -40.15 -5.52 -20.57
C GLY A 708 -39.98 -4.11 -21.15
N ASP A 709 -40.96 -3.24 -20.92
CA ASP A 709 -40.84 -1.82 -21.25
C ASP A 709 -39.94 -1.15 -20.20
N ARG A 710 -38.67 -0.93 -20.56
CA ARG A 710 -37.67 -0.40 -19.64
C ARG A 710 -37.95 1.03 -19.26
N ASP A 711 -38.39 1.86 -20.20
CA ASP A 711 -38.69 3.26 -19.95
C ASP A 711 -39.86 3.39 -18.96
N LEU A 712 -40.91 2.58 -19.16
CA LEU A 712 -42.02 2.51 -18.22
C LEU A 712 -41.59 1.98 -16.85
N LEU A 713 -40.70 1.00 -16.79
CA LEU A 713 -40.16 0.47 -15.53
C LEU A 713 -39.41 1.56 -14.76
N TYR A 714 -38.42 2.21 -15.40
CA TYR A 714 -37.64 3.27 -14.75
C TYR A 714 -38.53 4.44 -14.33
N LYS A 715 -39.47 4.85 -15.18
CA LYS A 715 -40.44 5.90 -14.85
C LYS A 715 -41.31 5.55 -13.65
N THR A 716 -41.87 4.34 -13.60
CA THR A 716 -42.76 3.91 -12.50
C THR A 716 -42.05 3.95 -11.15
N VAL A 717 -40.79 3.55 -11.10
CA VAL A 717 -40.00 3.51 -9.86
C VAL A 717 -39.51 4.90 -9.47
N ASP A 718 -39.11 5.73 -10.44
CA ASP A 718 -38.67 7.10 -10.16
C ASP A 718 -39.82 7.99 -9.69
N ASP A 719 -41.01 7.85 -10.29
CA ASP A 719 -42.23 8.59 -9.90
C ASP A 719 -42.66 8.27 -8.46
N THR A 720 -42.43 7.04 -7.99
CA THR A 720 -42.81 6.59 -6.64
C THR A 720 -41.72 6.77 -5.59
N LYS A 721 -40.49 7.15 -6.01
CA LYS A 721 -39.33 7.32 -5.14
C LYS A 721 -39.14 6.14 -4.19
N LEU A 722 -39.08 4.94 -4.76
CA LEU A 722 -38.84 3.69 -4.03
C LEU A 722 -37.37 3.27 -4.11
N TYR A 723 -36.87 2.56 -3.09
CA TYR A 723 -35.57 1.90 -3.17
C TYR A 723 -35.65 0.70 -4.11
N ALA A 724 -34.92 0.72 -5.22
CA ALA A 724 -34.82 -0.43 -6.11
C ALA A 724 -33.42 -0.59 -6.69
N VAL A 725 -32.98 -1.83 -6.89
CA VAL A 725 -31.83 -2.14 -7.75
C VAL A 725 -32.37 -2.73 -9.06
N ILE A 726 -32.08 -2.11 -10.18
CA ILE A 726 -32.52 -2.58 -11.50
C ILE A 726 -31.30 -2.74 -12.39
N SER A 727 -30.96 -3.98 -12.74
CA SER A 727 -29.81 -4.26 -13.62
C SER A 727 -30.09 -5.43 -14.56
N PRO A 728 -29.76 -5.31 -15.87
CA PRO A 728 -29.85 -6.42 -16.81
C PRO A 728 -28.74 -7.47 -16.60
N GLN A 729 -27.68 -7.12 -15.86
CA GLN A 729 -26.56 -8.01 -15.58
C GLN A 729 -26.29 -8.04 -14.07
N MET A 730 -26.58 -9.17 -13.45
CA MET A 730 -26.39 -9.40 -12.01
C MET A 730 -25.01 -10.00 -11.69
N GLY A 731 -24.25 -10.47 -12.68
CA GLY A 731 -22.93 -11.04 -12.48
C GLY A 731 -21.91 -9.95 -12.14
N LYS A 732 -21.65 -9.72 -10.85
CA LYS A 732 -20.86 -8.57 -10.36
C LYS A 732 -19.49 -8.42 -11.03
N GLN A 733 -18.74 -9.51 -11.23
CA GLN A 733 -17.43 -9.47 -11.89
C GLN A 733 -17.54 -9.16 -13.40
N VAL A 734 -18.64 -9.56 -14.04
CA VAL A 734 -18.92 -9.23 -15.43
C VAL A 734 -19.26 -7.74 -15.57
N VAL A 735 -20.03 -7.20 -14.62
CA VAL A 735 -20.30 -5.75 -14.55
C VAL A 735 -19.03 -4.96 -14.29
N ALA A 736 -18.15 -5.42 -13.40
CA ALA A 736 -16.86 -4.78 -13.14
C ALA A 736 -15.95 -4.77 -14.39
N PHE A 737 -15.94 -5.86 -15.15
CA PHE A 737 -15.22 -5.91 -16.43
C PHE A 737 -15.79 -4.93 -17.46
N LEU A 738 -17.12 -4.87 -17.60
CA LEU A 738 -17.78 -3.90 -18.47
C LEU A 738 -17.44 -2.46 -18.06
N ALA A 739 -17.50 -2.14 -16.77
CA ALA A 739 -17.16 -0.82 -16.26
C ALA A 739 -15.70 -0.44 -16.56
N ALA A 740 -14.77 -1.38 -16.40
CA ALA A 740 -13.36 -1.16 -16.74
C ALA A 740 -13.17 -0.89 -18.24
N MET A 741 -13.87 -1.63 -19.10
CA MET A 741 -13.86 -1.42 -20.55
C MET A 741 -14.43 -0.04 -20.93
N GLU A 742 -15.55 0.38 -20.33
CA GLU A 742 -16.13 1.70 -20.56
C GLU A 742 -15.22 2.83 -20.11
N ILE A 743 -14.56 2.69 -18.95
CA ILE A 743 -13.60 3.68 -18.46
C ILE A 743 -12.42 3.78 -19.44
N MET A 744 -11.89 2.64 -19.89
CA MET A 744 -10.80 2.61 -20.86
C MET A 744 -11.20 3.28 -22.18
N ALA A 745 -12.39 2.97 -22.70
CA ALA A 745 -12.93 3.56 -23.91
C ALA A 745 -13.09 5.09 -23.81
N LYS A 746 -13.64 5.58 -22.69
CA LYS A 746 -13.83 7.02 -22.44
C LYS A 746 -12.52 7.77 -22.25
N GLN A 747 -11.54 7.18 -21.56
CA GLN A 747 -10.27 7.83 -21.27
C GLN A 747 -9.30 7.81 -22.45
N PHE A 748 -9.34 6.77 -23.27
CA PHE A 748 -8.40 6.56 -24.37
C PHE A 748 -9.12 6.23 -25.69
N PRO A 749 -9.99 7.12 -26.19
CA PRO A 749 -10.71 6.89 -27.43
C PRO A 749 -9.71 6.69 -28.58
N GLY A 750 -9.96 5.69 -29.42
CA GLY A 750 -9.07 5.37 -30.53
C GLY A 750 -7.75 4.65 -30.17
N ALA A 751 -7.53 4.21 -28.93
CA ALA A 751 -6.29 3.55 -28.50
C ALA A 751 -5.90 2.30 -29.31
N PHE A 752 -6.89 1.61 -29.89
CA PHE A 752 -6.71 0.44 -30.74
C PHE A 752 -7.00 0.73 -32.22
N SER A 753 -6.92 1.99 -32.65
CA SER A 753 -7.09 2.36 -34.06
C SER A 753 -6.17 1.54 -34.96
N GLY A 754 -6.76 0.90 -35.98
CA GLY A 754 -6.05 0.03 -36.92
C GLY A 754 -5.90 -1.43 -36.48
N TYR A 755 -6.23 -1.78 -35.23
CA TYR A 755 -6.29 -3.18 -34.80
C TYR A 755 -7.53 -3.88 -35.38
N THR A 756 -7.47 -5.20 -35.51
CA THR A 756 -8.62 -6.04 -35.89
C THR A 756 -9.18 -6.78 -34.68
N LEU A 757 -10.49 -6.85 -34.55
CA LEU A 757 -11.20 -7.58 -33.49
C LEU A 757 -11.81 -8.89 -34.00
N GLU A 758 -11.55 -9.98 -33.30
CA GLU A 758 -12.24 -11.27 -33.46
C GLU A 758 -13.09 -11.52 -32.21
N VAL A 759 -14.37 -11.85 -32.37
CA VAL A 759 -15.28 -12.15 -31.25
C VAL A 759 -15.91 -13.53 -31.42
N THR A 760 -15.78 -14.35 -30.37
CA THR A 760 -16.44 -15.66 -30.28
C THR A 760 -17.35 -15.70 -29.06
N GLU A 761 -18.58 -16.15 -29.25
CA GLU A 761 -19.59 -16.27 -28.20
C GLU A 761 -20.19 -17.69 -28.19
N SER A 762 -20.29 -18.29 -27.00
CA SER A 762 -20.96 -19.57 -26.77
C SER A 762 -21.97 -19.52 -25.62
N HIS A 763 -23.18 -19.99 -25.90
CA HIS A 763 -24.31 -20.15 -24.99
C HIS A 763 -25.03 -21.47 -25.31
N GLN A 764 -26.04 -21.85 -24.52
CA GLN A 764 -26.88 -23.02 -24.84
C GLN A 764 -27.48 -22.96 -26.26
N ALA A 765 -27.65 -24.12 -26.90
CA ALA A 765 -28.11 -24.22 -28.29
C ALA A 765 -29.46 -23.54 -28.57
N THR A 766 -30.30 -23.36 -27.54
CA THR A 766 -31.61 -22.71 -27.65
C THR A 766 -31.54 -21.18 -27.68
N LYS A 767 -30.37 -20.57 -27.44
CA LYS A 767 -30.19 -19.12 -27.48
C LYS A 767 -29.72 -18.67 -28.86
N LEU A 768 -30.65 -18.06 -29.59
CA LEU A 768 -30.46 -17.60 -30.97
C LEU A 768 -29.91 -16.17 -31.07
N ASP A 769 -30.10 -15.35 -30.04
CA ASP A 769 -29.69 -13.95 -29.99
C ASP A 769 -28.30 -13.77 -29.35
N THR A 770 -27.56 -12.77 -29.83
CA THR A 770 -26.28 -12.34 -29.25
C THR A 770 -26.48 -11.78 -27.85
N SER A 771 -25.60 -12.18 -26.92
CA SER A 771 -25.58 -11.68 -25.55
C SER A 771 -25.50 -10.15 -25.48
N GLY A 772 -26.38 -9.52 -24.69
CA GLY A 772 -26.32 -8.08 -24.43
C GLY A 772 -24.98 -7.63 -23.84
N THR A 773 -24.34 -8.48 -23.02
CA THR A 773 -22.99 -8.22 -22.51
C THR A 773 -21.96 -8.19 -23.63
N ALA A 774 -22.03 -9.09 -24.62
CA ALA A 774 -21.09 -9.08 -25.73
C ALA A 774 -21.23 -7.81 -26.58
N LYS A 775 -22.47 -7.38 -26.85
CA LYS A 775 -22.73 -6.11 -27.55
C LYS A 775 -22.14 -4.91 -26.80
N ALA A 776 -22.27 -4.87 -25.48
CA ALA A 776 -21.71 -3.78 -24.67
C ALA A 776 -20.17 -3.75 -24.72
N VAL A 777 -19.50 -4.90 -24.63
CA VAL A 777 -18.03 -4.98 -24.77
C VAL A 777 -17.58 -4.55 -26.17
N ILE A 778 -18.28 -4.99 -27.22
CA ILE A 778 -17.99 -4.60 -28.60
C ILE A 778 -18.13 -3.08 -28.78
N SER A 779 -19.18 -2.47 -28.22
CA SER A 779 -19.37 -1.02 -28.24
C SER A 779 -18.17 -0.29 -27.63
N CYS A 780 -17.61 -0.81 -26.53
CA CYS A 780 -16.40 -0.24 -25.93
C CYS A 780 -15.18 -0.36 -26.87
N PHE A 781 -15.01 -1.49 -27.56
CA PHE A 781 -13.94 -1.64 -28.55
C PHE A 781 -14.10 -0.73 -29.78
N GLN A 782 -15.34 -0.46 -30.19
CA GLN A 782 -15.63 0.52 -31.24
C GLN A 782 -15.22 1.93 -30.84
N GLU A 783 -15.52 2.35 -29.60
CA GLU A 783 -15.04 3.63 -29.04
C GLU A 783 -13.51 3.67 -28.91
N LEU A 784 -12.87 2.54 -28.64
CA LEU A 784 -11.42 2.39 -28.66
C LEU A 784 -10.81 2.39 -30.08
N GLY A 785 -11.62 2.59 -31.13
CA GLY A 785 -11.17 2.78 -32.51
C GLY A 785 -11.12 1.52 -33.37
N VAL A 786 -11.75 0.43 -32.93
CA VAL A 786 -11.80 -0.83 -33.70
C VAL A 786 -13.12 -0.95 -34.44
N ALA A 787 -13.09 -1.00 -35.77
CA ALA A 787 -14.27 -1.29 -36.57
C ALA A 787 -14.67 -2.76 -36.41
N PHE A 788 -15.95 -3.01 -36.08
CA PHE A 788 -16.50 -4.35 -35.95
C PHE A 788 -18.02 -4.33 -36.17
N ASP A 789 -18.53 -5.24 -37.00
CA ASP A 789 -19.97 -5.41 -37.25
C ASP A 789 -20.52 -6.58 -36.43
N LEU A 790 -21.71 -6.44 -35.83
CA LEU A 790 -22.27 -7.45 -34.92
C LEU A 790 -22.59 -8.80 -35.59
N ASP A 791 -22.71 -8.84 -36.91
CA ASP A 791 -22.90 -10.07 -37.69
C ASP A 791 -21.59 -10.88 -37.84
N GLN A 792 -20.44 -10.28 -37.53
CA GLN A 792 -19.13 -10.93 -37.54
C GLN A 792 -18.86 -11.77 -36.27
N ILE A 793 -19.77 -11.74 -35.29
CA ILE A 793 -19.64 -12.54 -34.07
C ILE A 793 -19.78 -14.02 -34.41
N GLN A 794 -18.77 -14.80 -34.05
CA GLN A 794 -18.80 -16.25 -34.21
C GLN A 794 -19.62 -16.88 -33.10
N LEU A 795 -20.87 -17.24 -33.41
CA LEU A 795 -21.77 -17.92 -32.49
C LEU A 795 -21.52 -19.43 -32.52
N ILE A 796 -20.90 -19.96 -31.46
CA ILE A 796 -20.70 -21.40 -31.30
C ILE A 796 -21.87 -21.96 -30.49
N ARG A 797 -22.66 -22.84 -31.12
CA ARG A 797 -23.85 -23.48 -30.54
C ARG A 797 -23.84 -25.01 -30.64
N ASP A 798 -22.93 -25.57 -31.45
CA ASP A 798 -22.77 -27.01 -31.58
C ASP A 798 -22.13 -27.60 -30.31
N PRO A 799 -22.82 -28.50 -29.57
CA PRO A 799 -22.34 -29.01 -28.29
C PRO A 799 -20.95 -29.65 -28.37
N LYS A 800 -20.63 -30.31 -29.49
CA LYS A 800 -19.33 -30.94 -29.68
C LYS A 800 -18.22 -29.89 -29.78
N GLN A 801 -18.41 -28.84 -30.59
CA GLN A 801 -17.48 -27.71 -30.63
C GLN A 801 -17.37 -26.96 -29.29
N GLN A 802 -18.48 -26.82 -28.55
CA GLN A 802 -18.47 -26.16 -27.24
C GLN A 802 -17.58 -26.88 -26.22
N ILE A 803 -17.61 -28.21 -26.20
CA ILE A 803 -16.75 -29.01 -25.31
C ILE A 803 -15.32 -29.06 -25.84
N GLU A 804 -15.14 -29.47 -27.10
CA GLU A 804 -13.81 -29.79 -27.65
C GLU A 804 -12.96 -28.55 -27.95
N THR A 805 -13.60 -27.44 -28.36
CA THR A 805 -12.89 -26.22 -28.79
C THR A 805 -12.86 -25.15 -27.71
N LEU A 806 -13.99 -24.94 -27.01
CA LEU A 806 -14.10 -23.87 -26.00
C LEU A 806 -13.91 -24.36 -24.56
N GLY A 807 -13.86 -25.67 -24.34
CA GLY A 807 -13.68 -26.25 -23.00
C GLY A 807 -14.88 -26.03 -22.08
N VAL A 808 -16.09 -25.92 -22.62
CA VAL A 808 -17.31 -25.84 -21.80
C VAL A 808 -17.52 -27.20 -21.10
N PRO A 809 -17.60 -27.23 -19.75
CA PRO A 809 -17.90 -28.47 -19.03
C PRO A 809 -19.26 -29.04 -19.44
N GLU A 810 -19.33 -30.36 -19.60
CA GLU A 810 -20.51 -31.06 -20.11
C GLU A 810 -21.76 -30.80 -19.24
N GLU A 811 -21.58 -30.72 -17.92
CA GLU A 811 -22.62 -30.41 -16.94
C GLU A 811 -23.21 -29.00 -17.08
N HIS A 812 -22.51 -28.08 -17.77
CA HIS A 812 -22.90 -26.67 -17.90
C HIS A 812 -23.35 -26.28 -19.32
N LEU A 813 -23.43 -27.22 -20.27
CA LEU A 813 -23.90 -26.95 -21.64
C LEU A 813 -25.27 -26.25 -21.68
N ASN A 814 -26.17 -26.61 -20.77
CA ASN A 814 -27.52 -26.05 -20.67
C ASN A 814 -27.61 -24.72 -19.87
N GLY A 815 -26.48 -24.10 -19.58
CA GLY A 815 -26.43 -22.81 -18.88
C GLY A 815 -25.00 -22.32 -18.69
N HIS A 816 -24.34 -21.96 -19.79
CA HIS A 816 -23.03 -21.32 -19.80
C HIS A 816 -23.08 -20.03 -20.62
N ALA A 817 -22.10 -19.15 -20.40
CA ALA A 817 -21.88 -17.96 -21.21
C ALA A 817 -20.38 -17.74 -21.34
N PHE A 818 -19.79 -18.15 -22.46
CA PHE A 818 -18.36 -17.99 -22.74
C PHE A 818 -18.22 -16.95 -23.84
N HIS A 819 -17.41 -15.92 -23.60
CA HIS A 819 -17.07 -14.95 -24.64
C HIS A 819 -15.58 -14.66 -24.65
N THR A 820 -15.03 -14.59 -25.85
CA THR A 820 -13.62 -14.28 -26.12
C THR A 820 -13.55 -13.14 -27.13
N TYR A 821 -12.74 -12.13 -26.82
CA TYR A 821 -12.47 -10.97 -27.67
C TYR A 821 -10.96 -10.91 -27.92
N ARG A 822 -10.53 -11.01 -29.17
CA ARG A 822 -9.11 -11.03 -29.53
C ARG A 822 -8.78 -9.86 -30.45
N LEU A 823 -7.85 -9.02 -30.01
CA LEU A 823 -7.32 -7.90 -30.80
C LEU A 823 -5.95 -8.27 -31.38
N LYS A 824 -5.70 -7.90 -32.64
CA LYS A 824 -4.40 -8.09 -33.29
C LYS A 824 -3.94 -6.80 -33.96
N SER A 825 -2.66 -6.46 -33.80
CA SER A 825 -2.04 -5.30 -34.46
C SER A 825 -1.93 -5.51 -35.98
N PRO A 826 -1.88 -4.43 -36.79
CA PRO A 826 -1.74 -4.52 -38.24
C PRO A 826 -0.56 -5.37 -38.73
N ASP A 827 0.56 -5.33 -38.00
CA ASP A 827 1.79 -6.07 -38.31
C ASP A 827 1.82 -7.49 -37.70
N GLY A 828 0.78 -7.86 -36.94
CA GLY A 828 0.65 -9.16 -36.28
C GLY A 828 1.61 -9.40 -35.12
N THR A 829 2.39 -8.40 -34.68
CA THR A 829 3.39 -8.59 -33.62
C THR A 829 2.80 -8.51 -32.22
N VAL A 830 1.62 -7.90 -32.06
CA VAL A 830 0.94 -7.72 -30.78
C VAL A 830 -0.46 -8.32 -30.85
N SER A 831 -0.81 -9.15 -29.86
CA SER A 831 -2.15 -9.71 -29.69
C SER A 831 -2.61 -9.53 -28.25
N PHE A 832 -3.86 -9.10 -28.08
CA PHE A 832 -4.55 -9.08 -26.80
C PHE A 832 -5.73 -10.05 -26.85
N GLU A 833 -6.03 -10.71 -25.74
CA GLU A 833 -7.18 -11.59 -25.62
C GLU A 833 -7.88 -11.34 -24.28
N PHE A 834 -9.18 -11.10 -24.34
CA PHE A 834 -10.05 -10.92 -23.20
C PHE A 834 -11.08 -12.04 -23.18
N GLN A 835 -11.17 -12.77 -22.08
CA GLN A 835 -12.11 -13.86 -21.95
C GLN A 835 -12.87 -13.76 -20.63
N HIS A 836 -14.18 -13.98 -20.69
CA HIS A 836 -15.03 -14.13 -19.51
C HIS A 836 -16.02 -15.26 -19.71
N ASN A 837 -15.92 -16.26 -18.82
CA ASN A 837 -16.62 -17.53 -18.93
C ASN A 837 -17.44 -17.76 -17.68
N VAL A 838 -18.75 -17.97 -17.87
CA VAL A 838 -19.67 -18.29 -16.79
C VAL A 838 -20.15 -19.72 -16.98
N CYS A 839 -19.97 -20.52 -15.92
CA CYS A 839 -20.52 -21.86 -15.79
C CYS A 839 -21.69 -21.82 -14.81
N GLY A 840 -22.89 -22.13 -15.28
CA GLY A 840 -24.09 -22.13 -14.45
C GLY A 840 -24.67 -20.74 -14.20
N ARG A 841 -25.31 -20.58 -13.03
CA ARG A 841 -26.13 -19.40 -12.68
C ARG A 841 -25.77 -18.77 -11.33
N SER A 842 -24.89 -19.40 -10.55
CA SER A 842 -24.53 -18.98 -9.20
C SER A 842 -24.06 -17.52 -9.17
N ILE A 843 -23.24 -17.11 -10.15
CA ILE A 843 -22.70 -15.75 -10.19
C ILE A 843 -23.78 -14.67 -10.30
N TYR A 844 -24.88 -14.95 -11.00
CA TYR A 844 -26.01 -14.03 -11.14
C TYR A 844 -26.88 -14.06 -9.88
N ALA A 845 -27.05 -15.24 -9.28
CA ALA A 845 -27.80 -15.40 -8.03
C ALA A 845 -27.10 -14.70 -6.86
N GLU A 846 -25.80 -14.94 -6.67
CA GLU A 846 -24.99 -14.30 -5.63
C GLU A 846 -25.00 -12.78 -5.78
N GLY A 847 -24.88 -12.27 -7.01
CA GLY A 847 -24.97 -10.83 -7.28
C GLY A 847 -26.35 -10.24 -6.97
N ALA A 848 -27.43 -10.95 -7.22
CA ALA A 848 -28.78 -10.50 -6.82
C ALA A 848 -28.95 -10.46 -5.30
N ILE A 849 -28.35 -11.40 -4.57
CA ILE A 849 -28.33 -11.38 -3.11
C ILE A 849 -27.47 -10.22 -2.59
N ASP A 850 -26.32 -9.95 -3.21
CA ASP A 850 -25.49 -8.78 -2.88
C ASP A 850 -26.26 -7.47 -3.13
N ALA A 851 -27.05 -7.38 -4.20
CA ALA A 851 -27.94 -6.26 -4.47
C ALA A 851 -29.03 -6.10 -3.39
N ALA A 852 -29.61 -7.19 -2.90
CA ALA A 852 -30.60 -7.13 -1.82
C ALA A 852 -29.97 -6.66 -0.49
N LEU A 853 -28.78 -7.15 -0.16
CA LEU A 853 -28.01 -6.70 1.00
C LEU A 853 -27.61 -5.22 0.90
N PHE A 854 -27.17 -4.78 -0.28
CA PHE A 854 -26.90 -3.37 -0.59
C PHE A 854 -28.15 -2.52 -0.34
N LEU A 855 -29.30 -2.93 -0.88
CA LEU A 855 -30.53 -2.18 -0.74
C LEU A 855 -30.98 -2.10 0.73
N SER A 856 -30.84 -3.19 1.49
CA SER A 856 -31.07 -3.19 2.94
C SER A 856 -30.21 -2.16 3.67
N LYS A 857 -28.93 -2.02 3.30
CA LYS A 857 -28.05 -1.01 3.89
C LYS A 857 -28.50 0.40 3.56
N LYS A 858 -28.89 0.67 2.30
CA LYS A 858 -29.42 1.98 1.87
C LYS A 858 -30.68 2.37 2.62
N ILE A 859 -31.57 1.41 2.87
CA ILE A 859 -32.79 1.62 3.66
C ILE A 859 -32.42 1.97 5.11
N GLN A 860 -31.53 1.19 5.74
CA GLN A 860 -31.10 1.42 7.12
C GLN A 860 -30.39 2.77 7.31
N SER A 861 -29.57 3.17 6.33
CA SER A 861 -28.86 4.45 6.35
C SER A 861 -29.71 5.64 5.91
N LYS A 862 -30.98 5.43 5.53
CA LYS A 862 -31.89 6.45 4.98
C LYS A 862 -31.26 7.21 3.79
N ALA A 863 -30.60 6.49 2.89
CA ALA A 863 -30.01 7.08 1.68
C ALA A 863 -31.08 7.61 0.72
N ASP A 864 -30.66 8.29 -0.35
CA ASP A 864 -31.60 8.78 -1.35
C ASP A 864 -32.43 7.65 -1.95
N LYS A 865 -33.76 7.86 -2.00
CA LYS A 865 -34.67 6.93 -2.66
C LYS A 865 -34.60 7.13 -4.16
N LYS A 866 -33.81 6.30 -4.82
CA LYS A 866 -33.61 6.29 -6.27
C LYS A 866 -33.43 4.87 -6.77
N ILE A 867 -33.38 4.76 -8.09
CA ILE A 867 -33.01 3.53 -8.77
C ILE A 867 -31.48 3.41 -8.71
N TYR A 868 -31.03 2.30 -8.17
CA TYR A 868 -29.64 1.87 -8.14
C TYR A 868 -29.40 0.79 -9.19
N ASP A 869 -28.16 0.59 -9.58
CA ASP A 869 -27.74 -0.51 -10.47
C ASP A 869 -26.61 -1.34 -9.84
N MET A 870 -26.10 -2.32 -10.59
CA MET A 870 -24.98 -3.14 -10.11
C MET A 870 -23.63 -2.40 -10.07
N ILE A 871 -23.50 -1.25 -10.73
CA ILE A 871 -22.31 -0.38 -10.58
C ILE A 871 -22.34 0.30 -9.22
N ASP A 872 -23.50 0.76 -8.77
CA ASP A 872 -23.67 1.30 -7.41
C ASP A 872 -23.35 0.23 -6.35
N VAL A 873 -23.83 -1.01 -6.55
CA VAL A 873 -23.51 -2.15 -5.67
C VAL A 873 -21.98 -2.41 -5.63
N LEU A 874 -21.30 -2.34 -6.78
CA LEU A 874 -19.85 -2.53 -6.86
C LEU A 874 -19.07 -1.40 -6.16
N ARG A 875 -19.49 -0.14 -6.31
CA ARG A 875 -18.82 1.03 -5.74
C ARG A 875 -18.80 1.04 -4.22
N GLU A 876 -19.81 0.48 -3.57
CA GLU A 876 -19.90 0.45 -2.10
C GLU A 876 -19.02 -0.63 -1.46
N GLY A 877 -18.34 -1.47 -2.24
CA GLY A 877 -17.35 -2.44 -1.74
C GLY A 877 -17.91 -3.52 -0.80
N SER A 878 -19.24 -3.63 -0.69
CA SER A 878 -19.96 -4.56 0.18
C SER A 878 -20.09 -5.96 -0.46
N MET A 879 -18.99 -6.50 -0.99
CA MET A 879 -19.01 -7.78 -1.69
C MET A 879 -18.74 -8.94 -0.73
N ARG A 880 -19.60 -9.97 -0.77
CA ARG A 880 -19.36 -11.28 -0.15
C ARG A 880 -18.41 -12.15 -0.97
#